data_AF-A0A7J5ZSU9-F1
#
_entry.id   AF-A0A7J5ZSU9-F1
#
_cell.length_a   1.000
_cell.length_b   1.000
_cell.length_c   1.000
_cell.angle_alpha   90.00
_cell.angle_beta   90.00
_cell.angle_gamma   90.00
#
_symmetry.space_group_name_H-M   'P 1'
#
loop_
_entity.id
_entity.type
_entity.pdbx_description
1 polymer ?
#
loop_
_entity_poly.entity_id
_entity_poly.type
_entity_poly.pdbx_seq_one_letter_code
_entity_poly.pdbx_strand_id
1 'polypeptide(L)'
;MDHANPEQPAGSLQFKKSDTKEKISDSSGPSSSSMNSDVFIEPPADPSSTHSTTEIKRSDSPVPSCVSMKSDDSMRVPLSFKEKRESTPERATEIKRSDSPVASCVSMKSDDFMPLLVTFKEKRESTPERVLQGAREKRRQIIITDTGCKSVSSEPHLLERCKLNLLKKFQHVNEVITNQGNPTLLNEIYTELYITEGDSGKVNNEHEVRQIEAASRRAATEETPIKCNDIFKPLSEEDKPIRSVLTKGVAGIGKTVSVQKFILDWAEGKTNQDVHLIFPLPFRELNLMKDRNLSLMELLHFFYKEIKETNISSLDKVLFIFDGLDECRFPLDFQNTVRLCDVTESASVHVLLINLIKGNLLPSSLIWITSRPAAADQIPSECVHRVTEVRGFNDPQKEEYFRKRISDQSLSNRIITHLKSLRSLYIMCHIPVFCWISATVLERMLGEAESGEIPKTLTQMYTHFLIIQTNVIKEKYTKSRETDTEMVLKLGKLAFQQLMKGNLIFYEEDLMECGIDVTEASVYSGVCTQIFREEFGLHQSKVYCFVHLSIQEHLAALYVHLTFMNEKRNVFIKPAWLKLMLKVTISDVHKCAVDQALQIENGHLDLFLRFLLGLSLESNQILLQTIVTQTGSSSHSNQETVHYIKKKISENPSPEKSINLFHCLYELDDHSLVEEIQHYLQSGNLQQSKLSPSQWSAVVFVLLTSMQEQDVFVLNKYTNKHCTSDEVLLKLLPVVAASRKAQFNNCGLNEKCCAALVSVLRSESSNLRELDLSKNKLTDTGVKCLSAVLENPHCKLETLRLCYCDVSDEGCTALTSALRLNSSLLRELDLSRNKLRDSGVKRLSAVLENPHCKLETLRLRECDISDEGCAALTSALRSNPSHLRELDLSGNKLRDSGVKCLSAVLENPHCKLETLRLCYCDISGEGCAALTSALRSNPSHLRELDLSWNKLRDSGVKYLSAVLENPHCKLETLRLCYCGISDEGCAPLTSALRSNPSHLRELDLSWNTLRDSEKKQLFSLKLQNLRL
;
A
#
# COMPACT_ATOMS: atom_id res chain seq x y z
N MET A 1 -39.89 4.93 -42.35
CA MET A 1 -38.96 5.61 -43.28
C MET A 1 -37.59 4.94 -43.08
N ASP A 2 -37.30 3.74 -43.61
CA ASP A 2 -37.57 3.09 -44.91
C ASP A 2 -36.53 3.39 -46.00
N HIS A 3 -36.13 2.32 -46.71
CA HIS A 3 -35.08 2.12 -47.72
C HIS A 3 -33.75 1.59 -47.15
N ALA A 4 -33.48 0.28 -47.04
CA ALA A 4 -33.73 -0.90 -47.90
C ALA A 4 -32.66 -1.13 -49.01
N ASN A 5 -31.74 -2.06 -48.70
CA ASN A 5 -31.23 -3.22 -49.48
C ASN A 5 -31.68 -3.44 -50.95
N PRO A 6 -31.00 -4.33 -51.71
CA PRO A 6 -29.60 -4.80 -51.64
C PRO A 6 -28.95 -4.90 -53.06
N GLU A 7 -27.78 -5.54 -53.21
CA GLU A 7 -27.62 -6.59 -54.26
C GLU A 7 -26.38 -7.49 -54.09
N GLN A 8 -26.50 -8.72 -54.63
CA GLN A 8 -25.42 -9.66 -54.95
C GLN A 8 -25.62 -10.10 -56.42
N PRO A 9 -24.60 -10.67 -57.07
CA PRO A 9 -24.84 -11.76 -58.02
C PRO A 9 -24.17 -13.07 -57.58
N ALA A 10 -24.87 -14.19 -57.78
CA ALA A 10 -24.34 -15.54 -57.60
C ALA A 10 -23.91 -16.14 -58.95
N GLY A 11 -22.93 -17.05 -58.93
CA GLY A 11 -22.51 -17.83 -60.09
C GLY A 11 -22.16 -19.26 -59.68
N SER A 12 -22.90 -20.24 -60.20
CA SER A 12 -22.77 -21.65 -59.83
C SER A 12 -22.36 -22.52 -61.01
N LEU A 13 -21.64 -23.62 -60.74
CA LEU A 13 -21.48 -24.76 -61.66
C LEU A 13 -21.15 -26.05 -60.88
N GLN A 14 -21.20 -27.20 -61.56
CA GLN A 14 -21.59 -28.47 -60.94
C GLN A 14 -20.67 -29.68 -61.16
N PHE A 15 -20.75 -30.63 -60.21
CA PHE A 15 -20.59 -32.09 -60.32
C PHE A 15 -19.48 -32.72 -61.20
N LYS A 16 -18.70 -33.63 -60.59
CA LYS A 16 -18.93 -35.09 -60.73
C LYS A 16 -18.17 -35.96 -59.70
N LYS A 17 -18.60 -37.23 -59.58
CA LYS A 17 -18.01 -38.31 -58.76
C LYS A 17 -17.20 -39.30 -59.62
N SER A 18 -16.38 -40.13 -58.96
CA SER A 18 -16.08 -41.51 -59.40
C SER A 18 -15.65 -42.40 -58.22
N ASP A 19 -16.19 -43.62 -58.12
CA ASP A 19 -15.99 -44.58 -57.01
C ASP A 19 -15.19 -45.83 -57.44
N THR A 20 -14.36 -46.41 -56.54
CA THR A 20 -13.96 -47.86 -56.43
C THR A 20 -13.19 -48.04 -55.10
N LYS A 21 -13.38 -49.04 -54.20
CA LYS A 21 -13.38 -50.54 -54.28
C LYS A 21 -11.99 -51.16 -54.54
N GLU A 22 -11.52 -52.26 -53.91
CA GLU A 22 -12.11 -53.22 -52.93
C GLU A 22 -11.01 -54.10 -52.23
N LYS A 23 -11.24 -54.61 -50.99
CA LYS A 23 -10.78 -55.92 -50.39
C LYS A 23 -9.25 -56.22 -50.20
N ILE A 24 -8.73 -57.23 -49.45
CA ILE A 24 -9.07 -58.11 -48.27
C ILE A 24 -7.75 -58.81 -47.78
N SER A 25 -7.56 -59.13 -46.47
CA SER A 25 -7.05 -60.45 -45.94
C SER A 25 -6.47 -60.47 -44.49
N ASP A 26 -7.30 -60.88 -43.51
CA ASP A 26 -7.16 -61.92 -42.45
C ASP A 26 -5.89 -62.27 -41.60
N SER A 27 -6.20 -62.93 -40.45
CA SER A 27 -5.37 -63.72 -39.49
C SER A 27 -4.69 -62.96 -38.32
N SER A 28 -4.63 -63.46 -37.06
CA SER A 28 -5.15 -64.70 -36.41
C SER A 28 -5.35 -64.56 -34.86
N GLY A 29 -6.20 -65.40 -34.25
CA GLY A 29 -6.28 -65.65 -32.77
C GLY A 29 -5.34 -66.78 -32.29
N PRO A 30 -5.59 -67.54 -31.17
CA PRO A 30 -6.83 -67.68 -30.37
C PRO A 30 -6.63 -67.85 -28.82
N SER A 31 -7.54 -68.58 -28.12
CA SER A 31 -7.61 -69.01 -26.68
C SER A 31 -8.03 -67.93 -25.64
N SER A 32 -9.04 -68.06 -24.74
CA SER A 32 -9.63 -69.13 -23.87
C SER A 32 -8.91 -69.29 -22.52
N SER A 33 -9.57 -69.32 -21.34
CA SER A 33 -10.69 -70.19 -20.93
C SER A 33 -11.59 -69.65 -19.77
N SER A 34 -12.53 -70.47 -19.27
CA SER A 34 -13.59 -70.17 -18.28
C SER A 34 -13.49 -70.98 -16.97
N MET A 35 -14.12 -70.55 -15.87
CA MET A 35 -14.72 -71.47 -14.86
C MET A 35 -15.72 -70.79 -13.90
N ASN A 36 -16.66 -71.59 -13.35
CA ASN A 36 -17.68 -71.23 -12.34
C ASN A 36 -17.46 -72.05 -11.05
N SER A 37 -18.00 -71.62 -9.88
CA SER A 37 -18.97 -72.39 -9.06
C SER A 37 -19.17 -71.85 -7.62
N ASP A 38 -20.38 -71.37 -7.34
CA ASP A 38 -21.30 -71.67 -6.21
C ASP A 38 -20.80 -72.14 -4.82
N VAL A 39 -21.48 -71.66 -3.75
CA VAL A 39 -22.22 -72.50 -2.75
C VAL A 39 -23.11 -71.62 -1.83
N PHE A 40 -24.20 -72.19 -1.32
CA PHE A 40 -25.29 -71.57 -0.52
C PHE A 40 -25.06 -71.55 1.01
N ILE A 41 -25.81 -70.70 1.74
CA ILE A 41 -26.76 -71.05 2.83
C ILE A 41 -27.55 -69.79 3.28
N GLU A 42 -28.74 -69.96 3.87
CA GLU A 42 -29.80 -68.93 4.04
C GLU A 42 -30.46 -68.98 5.46
N PRO A 43 -31.51 -68.17 5.79
CA PRO A 43 -31.48 -66.95 6.62
C PRO A 43 -31.80 -67.26 8.12
N PRO A 44 -32.93 -66.89 8.83
CA PRO A 44 -34.05 -65.95 8.65
C PRO A 44 -33.77 -64.58 9.39
N ALA A 45 -34.69 -63.65 9.73
CA ALA A 45 -36.15 -63.54 9.62
C ALA A 45 -36.62 -62.07 9.43
N ASP A 46 -37.82 -61.90 8.88
CA ASP A 46 -38.57 -60.63 8.72
C ASP A 46 -39.69 -60.51 9.79
N PRO A 47 -40.40 -59.35 9.98
CA PRO A 47 -41.63 -59.14 9.21
C PRO A 47 -42.08 -57.68 8.92
N SER A 48 -43.01 -57.58 7.96
CA SER A 48 -43.93 -56.46 7.59
C SER A 48 -43.32 -55.33 6.74
N SER A 49 -43.64 -55.14 5.45
CA SER A 49 -44.93 -55.07 4.70
C SER A 49 -45.68 -53.74 4.88
N THR A 50 -46.31 -53.12 3.86
CA THR A 50 -46.80 -53.64 2.55
C THR A 50 -46.49 -52.75 1.32
N HIS A 51 -46.33 -53.41 0.16
CA HIS A 51 -46.70 -53.07 -1.24
C HIS A 51 -47.43 -51.73 -1.51
N SER A 52 -47.01 -50.85 -2.45
CA SER A 52 -46.99 -50.92 -3.95
C SER A 52 -48.34 -50.60 -4.63
N THR A 53 -48.51 -50.21 -5.91
CA THR A 53 -47.65 -50.26 -7.12
C THR A 53 -48.14 -49.28 -8.25
N THR A 54 -47.26 -49.02 -9.23
CA THR A 54 -47.51 -48.77 -10.69
C THR A 54 -48.01 -47.43 -11.28
N GLU A 55 -47.46 -47.15 -12.47
CA GLU A 55 -47.74 -46.05 -13.42
C GLU A 55 -48.75 -46.45 -14.52
N ILE A 56 -49.26 -45.48 -15.31
CA ILE A 56 -49.59 -45.54 -16.78
C ILE A 56 -50.41 -44.28 -17.18
N LYS A 57 -50.28 -43.63 -18.36
CA LYS A 57 -49.17 -43.40 -19.31
C LYS A 57 -49.62 -42.42 -20.42
N ARG A 58 -48.85 -41.36 -20.74
CA ARG A 58 -48.95 -40.51 -21.98
C ARG A 58 -50.27 -39.69 -22.12
N SER A 59 -50.38 -38.62 -22.93
CA SER A 59 -49.47 -37.77 -23.74
C SER A 59 -49.94 -36.28 -23.62
N ASP A 60 -49.39 -35.20 -24.20
CA ASP A 60 -48.45 -34.97 -25.33
C ASP A 60 -47.47 -33.79 -25.05
N SER A 61 -46.49 -33.60 -25.94
CA SER A 61 -45.48 -32.53 -25.98
C SER A 61 -45.87 -31.44 -27.03
N PRO A 62 -45.09 -30.35 -27.31
CA PRO A 62 -43.79 -29.90 -26.77
C PRO A 62 -43.62 -28.37 -26.45
N VAL A 63 -42.66 -28.07 -25.56
CA VAL A 63 -41.45 -27.20 -25.72
C VAL A 63 -41.44 -26.11 -26.85
N PRO A 64 -40.86 -24.88 -26.67
CA PRO A 64 -40.47 -24.12 -25.46
C PRO A 64 -40.89 -22.62 -25.45
N SER A 65 -40.80 -21.96 -24.29
CA SER A 65 -40.10 -20.66 -24.16
C SER A 65 -39.83 -20.32 -22.69
N CYS A 66 -38.64 -19.78 -22.41
CA CYS A 66 -38.26 -19.27 -21.09
C CYS A 66 -38.07 -17.74 -21.15
N VAL A 67 -37.99 -17.10 -19.99
CA VAL A 67 -37.51 -15.72 -19.77
C VAL A 67 -38.46 -14.60 -20.25
N SER A 68 -39.48 -14.32 -19.43
CA SER A 68 -40.19 -13.02 -19.37
C SER A 68 -41.06 -12.95 -18.10
N MET A 69 -41.25 -11.81 -17.42
CA MET A 69 -40.55 -10.52 -17.48
C MET A 69 -40.98 -9.64 -16.28
N LYS A 70 -40.09 -8.74 -15.83
CA LYS A 70 -40.40 -7.35 -15.36
C LYS A 70 -41.28 -7.13 -14.09
N SER A 71 -41.44 -5.89 -13.57
CA SER A 71 -40.58 -4.68 -13.44
C SER A 71 -41.36 -3.58 -12.66
N ASP A 72 -40.83 -2.40 -12.30
CA ASP A 72 -39.45 -1.90 -12.35
C ASP A 72 -38.86 -1.86 -10.92
N ASP A 73 -38.50 -0.78 -10.20
CA ASP A 73 -38.32 0.66 -10.47
C ASP A 73 -36.90 1.09 -10.00
N SER A 74 -36.39 2.20 -10.55
CA SER A 74 -35.10 2.77 -10.15
C SER A 74 -35.01 4.29 -10.34
N MET A 75 -35.90 5.06 -9.69
CA MET A 75 -35.88 6.53 -9.77
C MET A 75 -35.33 7.25 -8.52
N ARG A 76 -34.15 7.88 -8.65
CA ARG A 76 -33.79 9.05 -7.83
C ARG A 76 -34.62 10.24 -8.29
N VAL A 77 -35.41 10.84 -7.38
CA VAL A 77 -36.11 12.12 -7.61
C VAL A 77 -35.66 13.13 -6.55
N PRO A 78 -35.45 14.43 -6.87
CA PRO A 78 -34.73 15.34 -5.96
C PRO A 78 -35.55 15.82 -4.75
N LEU A 79 -34.85 16.08 -3.65
CA LEU A 79 -35.37 16.92 -2.56
C LEU A 79 -35.51 18.37 -3.04
N SER A 80 -36.69 18.72 -3.54
CA SER A 80 -37.01 20.12 -3.85
C SER A 80 -37.48 20.85 -2.59
N PHE A 81 -36.64 21.73 -2.07
CA PHE A 81 -37.07 22.71 -1.08
C PHE A 81 -38.06 23.68 -1.74
N LYS A 82 -39.26 23.78 -1.17
CA LYS A 82 -40.13 24.95 -1.31
C LYS A 82 -40.69 25.30 0.06
N GLU A 83 -40.35 26.50 0.53
CA GLU A 83 -41.08 27.13 1.62
C GLU A 83 -42.55 27.30 1.24
N LYS A 84 -43.45 27.04 2.19
CA LYS A 84 -44.65 27.86 2.37
C LYS A 84 -44.89 28.06 3.85
N ARG A 85 -45.25 29.29 4.21
CA ARG A 85 -45.64 29.72 5.55
C ARG A 85 -47.13 29.40 5.80
N GLU A 86 -47.58 29.80 6.99
CA GLU A 86 -48.98 29.90 7.42
C GLU A 86 -49.69 28.56 7.69
N SER A 87 -50.49 28.41 8.76
CA SER A 87 -50.70 29.30 9.93
C SER A 87 -51.27 28.49 11.11
N THR A 88 -51.11 28.99 12.33
CA THR A 88 -51.87 28.49 13.49
C THR A 88 -53.38 28.75 13.33
N PRO A 89 -54.21 28.02 14.09
CA PRO A 89 -54.89 28.71 15.19
C PRO A 89 -54.93 27.97 16.53
N GLU A 90 -55.20 28.80 17.54
CA GLU A 90 -55.69 28.55 18.91
C GLU A 90 -56.88 27.54 19.00
N ARG A 91 -57.35 27.03 20.16
CA ARG A 91 -57.32 27.59 21.54
C ARG A 91 -57.64 26.57 22.68
N ALA A 92 -57.02 26.81 23.84
CA ALA A 92 -57.48 26.66 25.26
C ALA A 92 -58.22 25.42 25.82
N THR A 93 -57.70 24.92 26.95
CA THR A 93 -58.30 24.96 28.33
C THR A 93 -57.19 24.59 29.34
N GLU A 94 -56.80 25.43 30.30
CA GLU A 94 -57.32 25.59 31.69
C GLU A 94 -57.21 24.35 32.61
N ILE A 95 -56.87 24.41 33.91
CA ILE A 95 -56.26 25.43 34.80
C ILE A 95 -55.75 24.72 36.09
N LYS A 96 -54.58 25.09 36.65
CA LYS A 96 -54.36 25.31 38.12
C LYS A 96 -52.90 25.72 38.46
N ARG A 97 -52.77 26.45 39.58
CA ARG A 97 -51.53 26.92 40.23
C ARG A 97 -51.18 25.96 41.41
N SER A 98 -50.09 26.07 42.17
CA SER A 98 -49.01 27.09 42.30
C SER A 98 -47.69 26.36 42.73
N ASP A 99 -46.57 26.95 43.17
CA ASP A 99 -46.21 28.32 43.58
C ASP A 99 -44.69 28.61 43.47
N SER A 100 -44.21 29.75 44.00
CA SER A 100 -42.77 30.05 44.22
C SER A 100 -42.51 30.67 45.60
N PRO A 101 -41.24 30.83 46.00
CA PRO A 101 -40.88 32.09 46.66
C PRO A 101 -39.53 32.70 46.23
N VAL A 102 -39.55 34.02 46.00
CA VAL A 102 -38.54 35.04 46.38
C VAL A 102 -37.08 34.74 45.98
N ALA A 103 -36.47 35.30 44.92
CA ALA A 103 -36.37 36.70 44.46
C ALA A 103 -35.47 37.63 45.31
N SER A 104 -34.38 38.10 44.71
CA SER A 104 -33.70 39.36 45.07
C SER A 104 -33.20 40.05 43.80
N CYS A 105 -33.18 41.38 43.79
CA CYS A 105 -32.91 42.18 42.59
C CYS A 105 -31.81 43.21 42.85
N VAL A 106 -30.87 43.36 41.92
CA VAL A 106 -30.14 44.62 41.66
C VAL A 106 -29.90 44.71 40.15
N SER A 107 -29.82 45.92 39.60
CA SER A 107 -29.64 46.19 38.17
C SER A 107 -28.69 47.36 37.90
N MET A 108 -28.30 47.53 36.64
CA MET A 108 -27.66 48.70 36.01
C MET A 108 -26.14 48.93 36.19
N LYS A 109 -25.46 49.07 35.04
CA LYS A 109 -24.46 50.12 34.64
C LYS A 109 -23.16 50.33 35.47
N SER A 110 -22.06 50.85 34.90
CA SER A 110 -21.55 50.91 33.51
C SER A 110 -20.07 51.37 33.50
N ASP A 111 -19.36 51.07 32.41
CA ASP A 111 -18.18 51.76 31.83
C ASP A 111 -16.80 51.82 32.56
N ASP A 112 -15.76 51.85 31.71
CA ASP A 112 -14.43 52.50 31.80
C ASP A 112 -13.22 52.03 32.66
N PHE A 113 -12.21 51.55 31.91
CA PHE A 113 -10.76 51.89 31.92
C PHE A 113 -9.69 51.38 32.94
N MET A 114 -8.53 51.08 32.32
CA MET A 114 -7.13 50.98 32.80
C MET A 114 -6.67 49.82 33.72
N PRO A 115 -5.47 49.23 33.46
CA PRO A 115 -4.86 48.21 34.31
C PRO A 115 -3.92 48.81 35.37
N LEU A 116 -3.84 48.17 36.54
CA LEU A 116 -2.88 48.51 37.60
C LEU A 116 -1.72 47.51 37.66
N LEU A 117 -0.49 48.04 37.64
CA LEU A 117 0.74 47.28 37.90
C LEU A 117 0.94 47.06 39.40
N VAL A 118 1.21 45.82 39.81
CA VAL A 118 1.66 45.50 41.18
C VAL A 118 2.90 44.61 41.11
N THR A 119 4.05 45.18 41.49
CA THR A 119 5.32 44.46 41.65
C THR A 119 5.38 43.73 42.99
N PHE A 120 5.92 42.52 43.02
CA PHE A 120 6.33 41.85 44.28
C PHE A 120 7.85 41.65 44.35
N LYS A 121 8.38 41.68 45.58
CA LYS A 121 9.82 41.63 45.87
C LYS A 121 10.27 40.23 46.27
N GLU A 122 11.43 39.81 45.80
CA GLU A 122 12.15 38.66 46.37
C GLU A 122 12.69 38.97 47.77
N LYS A 123 12.92 37.90 48.55
CA LYS A 123 13.68 37.91 49.81
C LYS A 123 14.74 36.80 49.74
N ARG A 124 15.94 37.08 50.25
CA ARG A 124 17.09 36.14 50.26
C ARG A 124 17.16 35.34 51.56
N GLU A 125 17.99 34.27 51.50
CA GLU A 125 18.78 33.57 52.55
C GLU A 125 18.50 32.06 52.64
N SER A 126 19.45 31.14 52.86
CA SER A 126 20.93 31.14 52.65
C SER A 126 21.54 29.72 52.90
N THR A 127 22.78 29.48 52.45
CA THR A 127 23.73 28.37 52.83
C THR A 127 23.53 26.95 52.24
N PRO A 128 24.58 26.09 52.16
CA PRO A 128 26.02 26.34 51.89
C PRO A 128 26.63 25.40 50.80
N GLU A 129 27.97 25.44 50.64
CA GLU A 129 28.81 24.64 49.72
C GLU A 129 28.75 23.09 49.96
N ARG A 130 29.29 22.15 49.15
CA ARG A 130 30.56 22.18 48.35
C ARG A 130 30.76 20.95 47.42
N VAL A 131 31.71 21.07 46.47
CA VAL A 131 32.50 20.02 45.75
C VAL A 131 31.92 19.36 44.47
N LEU A 132 32.81 19.18 43.47
CA LEU A 132 32.73 18.44 42.18
C LEU A 132 31.74 18.96 41.10
N GLN A 133 32.04 18.88 39.79
CA GLN A 133 33.12 19.52 38.99
C GLN A 133 33.00 19.03 37.53
N GLY A 134 32.88 19.95 36.56
CA GLY A 134 33.25 19.68 35.15
C GLY A 134 32.13 19.66 34.09
N ALA A 135 31.72 20.85 33.63
CA ALA A 135 31.37 21.12 32.23
C ALA A 135 31.35 22.64 32.00
N ARG A 136 31.82 23.12 30.83
CA ARG A 136 31.82 24.54 30.46
C ARG A 136 31.07 24.72 29.15
N GLU A 137 29.86 25.28 29.20
CA GLU A 137 29.21 25.85 28.01
C GLU A 137 28.82 27.31 28.23
N LYS A 138 28.92 28.10 27.16
CA LYS A 138 28.94 29.57 27.23
C LYS A 138 27.54 30.15 27.02
N ARG A 139 26.76 30.31 28.10
CA ARG A 139 25.62 31.25 28.06
C ARG A 139 26.14 32.69 27.88
N ARG A 140 25.98 33.25 26.68
CA ARG A 140 26.13 34.69 26.43
C ARG A 140 24.87 35.41 26.88
N GLN A 141 24.85 35.86 28.13
CA GLN A 141 23.81 36.77 28.62
C GLN A 141 24.08 38.17 28.03
N ILE A 142 23.34 38.58 26.99
CA ILE A 142 23.39 39.96 26.49
C ILE A 142 22.40 40.80 27.30
N ILE A 143 22.93 41.65 28.18
CA ILE A 143 22.15 42.68 28.86
C ILE A 143 22.19 43.92 27.96
N ILE A 144 21.04 44.28 27.38
CA ILE A 144 20.90 45.53 26.63
C ILE A 144 20.53 46.63 27.62
N THR A 145 21.48 47.54 27.89
CA THR A 145 21.19 48.82 28.54
C THR A 145 20.68 49.81 27.50
N ASP A 146 19.50 50.39 27.73
CA ASP A 146 18.90 51.39 26.86
C ASP A 146 19.82 52.60 26.64
N THR A 147 20.05 52.99 25.38
CA THR A 147 20.56 54.31 24.98
C THR A 147 20.41 54.55 23.47
N GLY A 148 19.69 55.62 23.11
CA GLY A 148 19.92 56.37 21.85
C GLY A 148 19.29 55.78 20.58
N CYS A 149 18.07 56.22 20.26
CA CYS A 149 17.41 55.92 18.99
C CYS A 149 18.22 56.42 17.76
N LYS A 150 18.48 55.51 16.81
CA LYS A 150 18.70 55.80 15.39
C LYS A 150 17.98 54.76 14.55
N SER A 151 17.44 55.18 13.40
CA SER A 151 16.66 54.33 12.50
C SER A 151 17.52 53.23 11.86
N VAL A 152 17.23 51.98 12.21
CA VAL A 152 17.66 50.76 11.54
C VAL A 152 16.39 49.98 11.16
N SER A 153 16.44 49.14 10.11
CA SER A 153 15.24 48.47 9.56
C SER A 153 14.53 47.59 10.60
N SER A 154 13.19 47.59 10.55
CA SER A 154 12.31 46.83 11.45
C SER A 154 12.25 45.33 11.13
N GLU A 155 12.56 44.94 9.90
CA GLU A 155 12.48 43.58 9.36
C GLU A 155 13.25 42.52 10.17
N PRO A 156 14.54 42.68 10.53
CA PRO A 156 15.27 41.67 11.30
C PRO A 156 14.67 41.42 12.69
N HIS A 157 14.17 42.47 13.37
CA HIS A 157 13.53 42.33 14.68
C HIS A 157 12.17 41.62 14.60
N LEU A 158 11.41 41.81 13.51
CA LEU A 158 10.15 41.09 13.29
C LEU A 158 10.41 39.61 12.97
N LEU A 159 11.39 39.31 12.12
CA LEU A 159 11.82 37.94 11.80
C LEU A 159 12.23 37.16 13.06
N GLU A 160 13.09 37.75 13.89
CA GLU A 160 13.55 37.12 15.14
C GLU A 160 12.38 36.89 16.12
N ARG A 161 11.43 37.84 16.21
CA ARG A 161 10.23 37.71 17.04
C ARG A 161 9.29 36.60 16.55
N CYS A 162 9.07 36.50 15.24
CA CYS A 162 8.29 35.41 14.64
C CYS A 162 8.95 34.05 14.86
N LYS A 163 10.28 33.94 14.67
CA LYS A 163 11.04 32.72 14.98
C LYS A 163 10.93 32.34 16.46
N LEU A 164 11.10 33.28 17.39
CA LEU A 164 10.97 33.03 18.83
C LEU A 164 9.56 32.60 19.26
N ASN A 165 8.51 33.11 18.62
CA ASN A 165 7.14 32.67 18.88
C ASN A 165 6.88 31.25 18.35
N LEU A 166 7.32 30.94 17.13
CA LEU A 166 7.15 29.61 16.52
C LEU A 166 8.01 28.56 17.23
N LEU A 167 9.23 28.91 17.65
CA LEU A 167 10.08 28.10 18.53
C LEU A 167 9.32 27.73 19.82
N LYS A 168 8.76 28.73 20.53
CA LYS A 168 7.96 28.47 21.75
C LYS A 168 6.71 27.61 21.50
N LYS A 169 6.06 27.74 20.32
CA LYS A 169 4.86 26.94 19.97
C LYS A 169 5.19 25.48 19.63
N PHE A 170 6.41 25.15 19.18
CA PHE A 170 6.74 23.83 18.61
C PHE A 170 8.02 23.14 19.14
N GLN A 171 8.79 23.77 20.04
CA GLN A 171 9.98 23.20 20.69
C GLN A 171 9.65 21.95 21.53
N HIS A 172 8.52 21.99 22.23
CA HIS A 172 8.00 20.87 23.00
C HIS A 172 6.98 20.13 22.14
N VAL A 173 6.94 18.80 22.24
CA VAL A 173 5.76 18.08 21.75
C VAL A 173 4.60 18.44 22.69
N ASN A 174 3.38 18.54 22.15
CA ASN A 174 2.18 18.39 22.98
C ASN A 174 1.99 16.90 23.38
N GLU A 175 3.04 16.30 23.97
CA GLU A 175 2.93 15.22 24.94
C GLU A 175 2.26 15.81 26.19
N VAL A 176 0.94 15.80 26.11
CA VAL A 176 -0.03 15.97 27.19
C VAL A 176 0.53 15.88 28.61
N ILE A 177 0.80 17.07 29.17
CA ILE A 177 0.65 17.45 30.58
C ILE A 177 0.99 16.33 31.60
N THR A 178 2.23 15.85 31.54
CA THR A 178 2.91 15.20 32.66
C THR A 178 3.43 16.27 33.63
N ASN A 179 2.52 16.89 34.40
CA ASN A 179 2.83 17.93 35.41
C ASN A 179 3.68 17.46 36.62
N GLN A 180 4.53 16.44 36.44
CA GLN A 180 5.56 15.97 37.36
C GLN A 180 6.92 15.74 36.67
N GLY A 181 7.05 16.06 35.36
CA GLY A 181 8.31 15.98 34.61
C GLY A 181 8.57 17.26 33.80
N ASN A 182 9.80 17.41 33.29
CA ASN A 182 10.08 18.43 32.27
C ASN A 182 9.36 18.04 30.96
N PRO A 183 8.80 19.00 30.20
CA PRO A 183 8.14 18.70 28.93
C PRO A 183 9.14 18.18 27.89
N THR A 184 8.87 17.01 27.33
CA THR A 184 9.74 16.33 26.36
C THR A 184 9.98 17.21 25.12
N LEU A 185 11.25 17.40 24.75
CA LEU A 185 11.59 18.19 23.56
C LEU A 185 11.27 17.38 22.30
N LEU A 186 10.72 18.03 21.27
CA LEU A 186 10.44 17.36 19.99
C LEU A 186 11.69 16.73 19.40
N ASN A 187 12.85 17.40 19.53
CA ASN A 187 14.13 16.90 19.04
C ASN A 187 14.64 15.62 19.77
N GLU A 188 14.11 15.26 20.95
CA GLU A 188 14.54 14.08 21.71
C GLU A 188 13.79 12.81 21.27
N ILE A 189 12.47 12.89 21.12
CA ILE A 189 11.61 11.74 20.74
C ILE A 189 11.27 11.68 19.24
N TYR A 190 11.57 12.71 18.46
CA TYR A 190 11.38 12.67 17.00
C TYR A 190 12.25 11.59 16.35
N THR A 191 11.61 10.66 15.66
CA THR A 191 12.21 9.69 14.74
C THR A 191 11.91 10.18 13.33
N GLU A 192 12.91 10.22 12.44
CA GLU A 192 12.72 10.73 11.08
C GLU A 192 11.72 9.83 10.33
N LEU A 193 10.61 10.42 9.86
CA LEU A 193 9.53 9.68 9.20
C LEU A 193 9.93 9.35 7.76
N TYR A 194 9.58 8.15 7.30
CA TYR A 194 9.77 7.81 5.88
C TYR A 194 8.72 8.57 5.05
N ILE A 195 9.18 9.49 4.21
CA ILE A 195 8.39 10.31 3.29
C ILE A 195 8.94 10.07 1.88
N THR A 196 8.06 9.87 0.91
CA THR A 196 8.44 9.56 -0.48
C THR A 196 7.70 10.46 -1.45
N GLU A 197 8.19 10.56 -2.69
CA GLU A 197 7.45 11.21 -3.77
C GLU A 197 6.20 10.39 -4.10
N GLY A 198 5.03 11.04 -4.08
CA GLY A 198 3.75 10.38 -4.25
C GLY A 198 3.26 10.49 -5.68
N ASP A 199 2.70 9.41 -6.22
CA ASP A 199 2.05 9.41 -7.53
C ASP A 199 0.88 10.44 -7.56
N SER A 200 0.67 11.06 -8.72
CA SER A 200 -0.51 11.87 -9.02
C SER A 200 -1.78 11.04 -9.25
N GLY A 201 -1.72 9.74 -8.93
CA GLY A 201 -2.79 8.76 -9.03
C GLY A 201 -4.00 9.06 -8.15
N LYS A 202 -5.06 8.29 -8.41
CA LYS A 202 -6.40 8.48 -7.85
C LYS A 202 -6.39 8.43 -6.32
N VAL A 203 -7.34 9.11 -5.69
CA VAL A 203 -7.54 9.00 -4.25
C VAL A 203 -7.87 7.56 -3.84
N ASN A 204 -7.01 6.99 -3.00
CA ASN A 204 -7.35 5.82 -2.23
C ASN A 204 -8.33 6.22 -1.10
N ASN A 205 -9.58 5.79 -1.24
CA ASN A 205 -10.64 6.00 -0.27
C ASN A 205 -10.72 4.91 0.82
N GLU A 206 -9.87 3.89 0.80
CA GLU A 206 -9.82 2.83 1.81
C GLU A 206 -9.57 3.36 3.22
N HIS A 207 -10.08 2.65 4.23
CA HIS A 207 -9.85 2.97 5.62
C HIS A 207 -8.39 2.76 6.02
N GLU A 208 -7.95 3.53 7.02
CA GLU A 208 -6.55 3.69 7.38
C GLU A 208 -5.88 2.37 7.73
N VAL A 209 -6.59 1.47 8.41
CA VAL A 209 -6.09 0.13 8.76
C VAL A 209 -5.77 -0.73 7.54
N ARG A 210 -6.57 -0.67 6.47
CA ARG A 210 -6.28 -1.37 5.22
C ARG A 210 -5.05 -0.77 4.52
N GLN A 211 -4.91 0.56 4.57
CA GLN A 211 -3.73 1.25 4.06
C GLN A 211 -2.46 0.92 4.86
N ILE A 212 -2.52 0.79 6.19
CA ILE A 212 -1.40 0.31 7.04
C ILE A 212 -1.01 -1.11 6.62
N GLU A 213 -1.98 -2.03 6.58
CA GLU A 213 -1.76 -3.43 6.25
C GLU A 213 -1.14 -3.54 4.84
N ALA A 214 -1.58 -2.74 3.87
CA ALA A 214 -0.99 -2.67 2.53
C ALA A 214 0.41 -2.01 2.48
N ALA A 215 0.63 -0.90 3.20
CA ALA A 215 1.91 -0.20 3.22
C ALA A 215 3.00 -1.01 3.91
N SER A 216 2.65 -1.75 4.97
CA SER A 216 3.55 -2.69 5.68
C SER A 216 4.06 -3.85 4.82
N ARG A 217 3.52 -4.03 3.61
CA ARG A 217 3.95 -5.02 2.62
C ARG A 217 4.76 -4.42 1.46
N ARG A 218 5.01 -3.10 1.41
CA ARG A 218 5.82 -2.47 0.33
C ARG A 218 7.30 -2.49 0.69
N ALA A 219 8.15 -2.92 -0.25
CA ALA A 219 9.60 -2.86 -0.08
C ALA A 219 10.11 -1.40 -0.13
N ALA A 220 10.83 -0.97 0.90
CA ALA A 220 11.36 0.40 1.01
C ALA A 220 12.51 0.74 0.03
N THR A 221 12.85 -0.17 -0.89
CA THR A 221 13.98 -0.06 -1.83
C THR A 221 13.62 0.60 -3.17
N GLU A 222 12.34 0.89 -3.42
CA GLU A 222 11.85 1.28 -4.76
C GLU A 222 11.11 2.64 -4.81
N GLU A 223 10.96 3.35 -3.68
CA GLU A 223 10.37 4.70 -3.64
C GLU A 223 11.46 5.75 -3.34
N THR A 224 11.48 6.86 -4.07
CA THR A 224 12.46 7.95 -3.87
C THR A 224 12.22 8.63 -2.51
N PRO A 225 13.16 8.55 -1.55
CA PRO A 225 12.97 9.14 -0.22
C PRO A 225 13.21 10.64 -0.26
N ILE A 226 12.23 11.41 0.21
CA ILE A 226 12.32 12.87 0.34
C ILE A 226 12.40 13.20 1.82
N LYS A 227 13.48 13.85 2.27
CA LYS A 227 13.56 14.33 3.65
C LYS A 227 12.56 15.46 3.86
N CYS A 228 11.95 15.53 5.05
CA CYS A 228 10.99 16.59 5.40
C CYS A 228 11.56 18.00 5.14
N ASN A 229 12.83 18.23 5.51
CA ASN A 229 13.51 19.50 5.31
C ASN A 229 13.87 19.82 3.83
N ASP A 230 13.75 18.85 2.92
CA ASP A 230 14.10 18.99 1.50
C ASP A 230 12.86 18.98 0.57
N ILE A 231 11.65 19.02 1.12
CA ILE A 231 10.39 18.75 0.39
C ILE A 231 10.11 19.68 -0.81
N PHE A 232 10.61 20.92 -0.74
CA PHE A 232 10.53 21.95 -1.79
C PHE A 232 11.75 21.98 -2.73
N LYS A 233 12.77 21.15 -2.51
CA LYS A 233 13.95 21.10 -3.38
C LYS A 233 13.68 20.20 -4.59
N PRO A 234 14.15 20.58 -5.80
CA PRO A 234 14.14 19.67 -6.94
C PRO A 234 15.00 18.42 -6.66
N LEU A 235 14.70 17.31 -7.32
CA LEU A 235 15.48 16.06 -7.26
C LEU A 235 16.54 16.02 -8.37
N SER A 236 16.31 16.70 -9.49
CA SER A 236 17.23 16.91 -10.60
C SER A 236 17.45 18.41 -10.89
N GLU A 237 18.61 18.79 -11.42
CA GLU A 237 18.83 20.17 -11.90
C GLU A 237 17.94 20.55 -13.09
N GLU A 238 17.28 19.57 -13.72
CA GLU A 238 16.31 19.75 -14.82
C GLU A 238 14.86 19.96 -14.35
N ASP A 239 14.56 19.81 -13.05
CA ASP A 239 13.20 19.92 -12.52
C ASP A 239 12.67 21.36 -12.50
N LYS A 240 11.34 21.50 -12.64
CA LYS A 240 10.66 22.79 -12.47
C LYS A 240 10.69 23.24 -11.00
N PRO A 241 10.77 24.56 -10.72
CA PRO A 241 10.73 25.08 -9.36
C PRO A 241 9.40 24.72 -8.67
N ILE A 242 9.50 24.15 -7.47
CA ILE A 242 8.37 23.56 -6.75
C ILE A 242 7.70 24.64 -5.88
N ARG A 243 6.56 25.14 -6.33
CA ARG A 243 5.77 26.14 -5.58
C ARG A 243 4.82 25.51 -4.56
N SER A 244 4.11 24.44 -4.94
CA SER A 244 3.06 23.83 -4.12
C SER A 244 3.28 22.33 -3.89
N VAL A 245 3.26 21.92 -2.62
CA VAL A 245 3.43 20.53 -2.16
C VAL A 245 2.16 20.04 -1.46
N LEU A 246 1.63 18.89 -1.89
CA LEU A 246 0.50 18.22 -1.25
C LEU A 246 0.97 16.90 -0.58
N THR A 247 0.98 16.88 0.74
CA THR A 247 1.43 15.74 1.54
C THR A 247 0.25 14.87 1.99
N LYS A 248 0.09 13.72 1.33
CA LYS A 248 -0.89 12.67 1.63
C LYS A 248 -0.40 11.75 2.77
N GLY A 249 -1.34 11.14 3.49
CA GLY A 249 -1.06 10.06 4.45
C GLY A 249 -2.19 9.87 5.47
N VAL A 250 -2.36 8.69 6.05
CA VAL A 250 -3.43 8.36 7.03
C VAL A 250 -3.37 9.23 8.30
N ALA A 251 -4.39 9.19 9.18
CA ALA A 251 -4.29 9.84 10.49
C ALA A 251 -3.18 9.21 11.35
N GLY A 252 -2.69 9.96 12.34
CA GLY A 252 -1.64 9.51 13.25
C GLY A 252 -0.24 9.34 12.64
N ILE A 253 -0.11 9.29 11.30
CA ILE A 253 1.12 8.97 10.54
C ILE A 253 2.25 9.99 10.70
N GLY A 254 1.98 11.09 11.40
CA GLY A 254 2.94 12.14 11.71
C GLY A 254 2.93 13.34 10.77
N LYS A 255 1.93 13.53 9.89
CA LYS A 255 1.82 14.72 8.99
C LYS A 255 2.07 16.05 9.74
N THR A 256 1.27 16.33 10.76
CA THR A 256 1.41 17.51 11.64
C THR A 256 2.75 17.54 12.38
N VAL A 257 3.31 16.38 12.77
CA VAL A 257 4.62 16.30 13.47
C VAL A 257 5.77 16.63 12.51
N SER A 258 5.69 16.23 11.24
CA SER A 258 6.62 16.64 10.18
C SER A 258 6.58 18.16 9.96
N VAL A 259 5.38 18.75 9.91
CA VAL A 259 5.19 20.21 9.84
C VAL A 259 5.82 20.90 11.05
N GLN A 260 5.52 20.44 12.27
CA GLN A 260 6.10 20.98 13.51
C GLN A 260 7.63 20.89 13.52
N LYS A 261 8.19 19.75 13.08
CA LYS A 261 9.65 19.53 13.01
C LYS A 261 10.32 20.45 11.99
N PHE A 262 9.71 20.65 10.82
CA PHE A 262 10.19 21.58 9.79
C PHE A 262 10.24 23.03 10.31
N ILE A 263 9.17 23.48 10.96
CA ILE A 263 9.09 24.81 11.56
C ILE A 263 10.12 24.96 12.69
N LEU A 264 10.33 23.91 13.49
CA LEU A 264 11.32 23.89 14.56
C LEU A 264 12.76 24.01 14.01
N ASP A 265 13.15 23.20 13.01
CA ASP A 265 14.49 23.29 12.43
C ASP A 265 14.74 24.65 11.73
N TRP A 266 13.70 25.25 11.13
CA TRP A 266 13.78 26.62 10.59
C TRP A 266 13.91 27.69 11.68
N ALA A 267 13.18 27.56 12.79
CA ALA A 267 13.23 28.50 13.92
C ALA A 267 14.54 28.39 14.72
N GLU A 268 15.11 27.18 14.83
CA GLU A 268 16.43 26.91 15.41
C GLU A 268 17.59 27.28 14.46
N GLY A 269 17.31 27.71 13.22
CA GLY A 269 18.31 28.18 12.26
C GLY A 269 19.06 27.08 11.49
N LYS A 270 18.60 25.83 11.54
CA LYS A 270 19.29 24.65 10.98
C LYS A 270 19.08 24.47 9.48
N THR A 271 17.86 24.72 8.98
CA THR A 271 17.45 24.42 7.60
C THR A 271 16.56 25.52 7.01
N ASN A 272 16.41 25.54 5.68
CA ASN A 272 15.43 26.36 4.94
C ASN A 272 15.47 27.88 5.27
N GLN A 273 16.64 28.41 5.59
CA GLN A 273 16.83 29.82 5.96
C GLN A 273 16.66 30.82 4.79
N ASP A 274 16.47 30.31 3.58
CA ASP A 274 16.02 31.04 2.39
C ASP A 274 14.52 31.44 2.45
N VAL A 275 13.73 30.81 3.33
CA VAL A 275 12.35 31.20 3.60
C VAL A 275 12.32 32.28 4.69
N HIS A 276 11.78 33.45 4.34
CA HIS A 276 11.74 34.62 5.21
C HIS A 276 10.70 34.49 6.33
N LEU A 277 9.48 34.06 6.02
CA LEU A 277 8.43 33.81 7.01
C LEU A 277 7.69 32.50 6.70
N ILE A 278 7.26 31.81 7.76
CA ILE A 278 6.38 30.65 7.70
C ILE A 278 5.08 30.99 8.43
N PHE A 279 3.95 30.76 7.78
CA PHE A 279 2.60 30.93 8.33
C PHE A 279 1.86 29.58 8.39
N PRO A 280 1.96 28.84 9.51
CA PRO A 280 1.08 27.70 9.80
C PRO A 280 -0.37 28.14 9.99
N LEU A 281 -1.29 27.57 9.21
CA LEU A 281 -2.72 27.90 9.18
C LEU A 281 -3.55 26.61 9.15
N PRO A 282 -3.82 25.97 10.30
CA PRO A 282 -4.59 24.72 10.34
C PRO A 282 -6.03 24.93 9.87
N PHE A 283 -6.57 24.02 9.06
CA PHE A 283 -7.96 24.09 8.58
C PHE A 283 -8.97 24.13 9.72
N ARG A 284 -8.65 23.45 10.84
CA ARG A 284 -9.38 23.50 12.11
C ARG A 284 -9.60 24.91 12.63
N GLU A 285 -8.57 25.75 12.63
CA GLU A 285 -8.65 27.14 13.06
C GLU A 285 -9.33 28.02 11.99
N LEU A 286 -9.10 27.75 10.70
CA LEU A 286 -9.72 28.46 9.57
C LEU A 286 -11.25 28.25 9.50
N ASN A 287 -11.76 27.08 9.89
CA ASN A 287 -13.20 26.79 9.96
C ASN A 287 -13.99 27.80 10.81
N LEU A 288 -13.38 28.37 11.86
CA LEU A 288 -13.99 29.37 12.74
C LEU A 288 -14.23 30.72 12.07
N MET A 289 -13.69 30.94 10.86
CA MET A 289 -13.84 32.17 10.08
C MET A 289 -14.52 31.96 8.73
N LYS A 290 -15.05 30.75 8.46
CA LYS A 290 -15.69 30.38 7.18
C LYS A 290 -16.79 31.37 6.72
N ASP A 291 -17.53 31.94 7.66
CA ASP A 291 -18.67 32.85 7.44
C ASP A 291 -18.26 34.34 7.45
N ARG A 292 -16.97 34.65 7.46
CA ARG A 292 -16.43 36.02 7.47
C ARG A 292 -15.82 36.39 6.13
N ASN A 293 -16.03 37.64 5.73
CA ASN A 293 -15.25 38.29 4.69
C ASN A 293 -14.11 39.08 5.35
N LEU A 294 -12.88 38.82 4.90
CA LEU A 294 -11.63 39.40 5.39
C LEU A 294 -10.68 39.58 4.21
N SER A 295 -9.74 40.51 4.28
CA SER A 295 -8.57 40.51 3.40
C SER A 295 -7.52 39.48 3.85
N LEU A 296 -6.56 39.16 2.98
CA LEU A 296 -5.45 38.27 3.36
C LEU A 296 -4.60 38.88 4.49
N MET A 297 -4.37 40.19 4.45
CA MET A 297 -3.65 40.89 5.53
C MET A 297 -4.41 40.81 6.86
N GLU A 298 -5.74 41.00 6.87
CA GLU A 298 -6.53 40.85 8.09
C GLU A 298 -6.53 39.42 8.63
N LEU A 299 -6.63 38.42 7.75
CA LEU A 299 -6.53 37.01 8.13
C LEU A 299 -5.19 36.70 8.80
N LEU A 300 -4.08 37.23 8.27
CA LEU A 300 -2.75 37.00 8.84
C LEU A 300 -2.51 37.81 10.13
N HIS A 301 -3.00 39.05 10.21
CA HIS A 301 -2.99 39.86 11.44
C HIS A 301 -3.84 39.26 12.58
N PHE A 302 -4.79 38.38 12.26
CA PHE A 302 -5.62 37.66 13.21
C PHE A 302 -4.85 36.55 13.92
N PHE A 303 -4.15 35.70 13.15
CA PHE A 303 -3.30 34.62 13.67
C PHE A 303 -1.97 35.13 14.27
N TYR A 304 -1.37 36.15 13.66
CA TYR A 304 -0.05 36.68 14.00
C TYR A 304 -0.16 38.17 14.31
N LYS A 305 -0.28 38.51 15.59
CA LYS A 305 -0.48 39.90 16.03
C LYS A 305 0.79 40.75 15.90
N GLU A 306 1.94 40.10 15.72
CA GLU A 306 3.27 40.70 15.61
C GLU A 306 3.54 41.36 14.25
N ILE A 307 2.89 40.92 13.18
CA ILE A 307 3.14 41.40 11.80
C ILE A 307 2.28 42.61 11.39
N LYS A 308 1.52 43.19 12.32
CA LYS A 308 0.55 44.28 12.07
C LYS A 308 1.13 45.57 11.47
N GLU A 309 2.45 45.72 11.49
CA GLU A 309 3.18 46.89 11.00
C GLU A 309 3.99 46.60 9.70
N THR A 310 3.91 45.37 9.16
CA THR A 310 4.65 44.95 7.95
C THR A 310 3.75 44.67 6.76
N ASN A 311 4.15 45.16 5.59
CA ASN A 311 3.55 44.74 4.33
C ASN A 311 4.19 43.42 3.85
N ILE A 312 3.42 42.34 3.76
CA ILE A 312 3.92 41.02 3.34
C ILE A 312 4.31 41.01 1.85
N SER A 313 3.82 41.95 1.03
CA SER A 313 4.12 42.00 -0.40
C SER A 313 5.55 42.43 -0.75
N SER A 314 6.40 42.78 0.23
CA SER A 314 7.82 43.09 0.03
C SER A 314 8.77 41.96 0.42
N LEU A 315 8.26 40.76 0.76
CA LEU A 315 9.07 39.61 1.17
C LEU A 315 9.27 38.62 0.01
N ASP A 316 10.52 38.38 -0.37
CA ASP A 316 10.87 37.55 -1.54
C ASP A 316 10.35 36.11 -1.48
N LYS A 317 10.34 35.50 -0.28
CA LYS A 317 9.98 34.08 -0.11
C LYS A 317 9.25 33.80 1.21
N VAL A 318 7.95 33.60 1.11
CA VAL A 318 7.03 33.27 2.23
C VAL A 318 6.45 31.87 2.02
N LEU A 319 6.29 31.09 3.11
CA LEU A 319 5.68 29.77 3.10
C LEU A 319 4.37 29.75 3.89
N PHE A 320 3.27 29.36 3.25
CA PHE A 320 2.01 29.04 3.93
C PHE A 320 1.89 27.52 4.12
N ILE A 321 1.54 27.08 5.33
CA ILE A 321 1.35 25.65 5.65
C ILE A 321 -0.10 25.42 6.10
N PHE A 322 -0.89 24.78 5.25
CA PHE A 322 -2.29 24.43 5.51
C PHE A 322 -2.37 22.98 6.02
N ASP A 323 -2.37 22.81 7.34
CA ASP A 323 -2.40 21.49 7.98
C ASP A 323 -3.85 20.99 8.12
N GLY A 324 -4.10 19.73 7.71
CA GLY A 324 -5.37 19.03 7.90
C GLY A 324 -6.49 19.37 6.91
N LEU A 325 -6.26 19.28 5.60
CA LEU A 325 -7.30 19.51 4.57
C LEU A 325 -8.56 18.65 4.76
N ASP A 326 -8.41 17.42 5.29
CA ASP A 326 -9.52 16.54 5.66
C ASP A 326 -10.34 16.99 6.88
N GLU A 327 -9.98 18.13 7.49
CA GLU A 327 -10.72 18.81 8.55
C GLU A 327 -11.50 20.04 8.01
N CYS A 328 -11.38 20.38 6.73
CA CYS A 328 -12.06 21.51 6.11
C CYS A 328 -13.60 21.30 6.08
N ARG A 329 -14.37 22.27 6.60
CA ARG A 329 -15.85 22.25 6.62
C ARG A 329 -16.48 23.24 5.62
N PHE A 330 -15.74 23.76 4.64
CA PHE A 330 -16.25 24.67 3.60
C PHE A 330 -15.81 24.24 2.20
N PRO A 331 -16.65 24.41 1.15
CA PRO A 331 -16.34 23.93 -0.19
C PRO A 331 -15.23 24.73 -0.85
N LEU A 332 -14.28 24.04 -1.48
CA LEU A 332 -13.20 24.62 -2.26
C LEU A 332 -13.52 24.55 -3.77
N ASP A 333 -14.39 25.44 -4.27
CA ASP A 333 -14.74 25.47 -5.69
C ASP A 333 -13.65 26.15 -6.54
N PHE A 334 -12.67 25.36 -6.97
CA PHE A 334 -11.61 25.81 -7.87
C PHE A 334 -12.09 26.20 -9.28
N GLN A 335 -13.34 25.91 -9.69
CA GLN A 335 -13.85 26.25 -11.02
C GLN A 335 -14.51 27.63 -11.03
N ASN A 336 -15.43 27.91 -10.10
CA ASN A 336 -16.27 29.12 -10.12
C ASN A 336 -15.78 30.27 -9.22
N THR A 337 -14.60 30.13 -8.59
CA THR A 337 -14.05 31.16 -7.67
C THR A 337 -13.61 32.44 -8.39
N VAL A 338 -14.03 33.58 -7.85
CA VAL A 338 -13.59 34.94 -8.25
C VAL A 338 -12.07 35.09 -8.13
N ARG A 339 -11.44 35.67 -9.15
CA ARG A 339 -10.00 35.96 -9.14
C ARG A 339 -9.70 37.19 -8.29
N LEU A 340 -8.92 37.01 -7.23
CA LEU A 340 -8.36 38.09 -6.40
C LEU A 340 -6.86 38.24 -6.68
N CYS A 341 -6.37 39.47 -6.71
CA CYS A 341 -4.95 39.76 -6.94
C CYS A 341 -4.34 40.72 -5.91
N ASP A 342 -5.16 41.48 -5.17
CA ASP A 342 -4.68 42.35 -4.10
C ASP A 342 -4.82 41.66 -2.73
N VAL A 343 -3.81 41.79 -1.87
CA VAL A 343 -3.82 41.22 -0.51
C VAL A 343 -4.73 41.98 0.47
N THR A 344 -5.24 43.14 0.06
CA THR A 344 -6.18 44.01 0.79
C THR A 344 -7.64 43.85 0.34
N GLU A 345 -7.92 43.13 -0.76
CA GLU A 345 -9.29 42.81 -1.20
C GLU A 345 -9.97 41.88 -0.18
N SER A 346 -11.14 42.28 0.33
CA SER A 346 -11.90 41.51 1.31
C SER A 346 -12.80 40.45 0.64
N ALA A 347 -12.67 39.20 1.04
CA ALA A 347 -13.45 38.08 0.53
C ALA A 347 -13.61 36.96 1.58
N SER A 348 -14.44 35.96 1.26
CA SER A 348 -14.59 34.78 2.11
C SER A 348 -13.28 33.97 2.21
N VAL A 349 -13.05 33.32 3.35
CA VAL A 349 -11.82 32.54 3.61
C VAL A 349 -11.52 31.51 2.51
N HIS A 350 -12.54 30.83 1.96
CA HIS A 350 -12.33 29.87 0.87
C HIS A 350 -11.83 30.53 -0.43
N VAL A 351 -12.31 31.73 -0.77
CA VAL A 351 -11.85 32.47 -1.96
C VAL A 351 -10.40 32.94 -1.79
N LEU A 352 -10.00 33.39 -0.59
CA LEU A 352 -8.61 33.73 -0.28
C LEU A 352 -7.69 32.51 -0.46
N LEU A 353 -8.05 31.36 0.12
CA LEU A 353 -7.29 30.12 0.05
C LEU A 353 -7.12 29.60 -1.38
N ILE A 354 -8.20 29.58 -2.17
CA ILE A 354 -8.14 29.15 -3.58
C ILE A 354 -7.25 30.09 -4.40
N ASN A 355 -7.30 31.40 -4.18
CA ASN A 355 -6.45 32.35 -4.91
C ASN A 355 -4.97 32.29 -4.48
N LEU A 356 -4.65 31.96 -3.22
CA LEU A 356 -3.30 31.63 -2.77
C LEU A 356 -2.79 30.33 -3.41
N ILE A 357 -3.60 29.27 -3.39
CA ILE A 357 -3.23 27.96 -3.94
C ILE A 357 -2.98 28.07 -5.46
N LYS A 358 -3.89 28.73 -6.20
CA LYS A 358 -3.70 29.06 -7.64
C LYS A 358 -2.54 30.03 -7.92
N GLY A 359 -2.05 30.77 -6.93
CA GLY A 359 -1.00 31.78 -7.12
C GLY A 359 -1.49 33.07 -7.79
N ASN A 360 -2.78 33.40 -7.70
CA ASN A 360 -3.28 34.74 -8.02
C ASN A 360 -2.94 35.74 -6.92
N LEU A 361 -3.01 35.31 -5.65
CA LEU A 361 -2.48 36.03 -4.49
C LEU A 361 -1.07 35.50 -4.18
N LEU A 362 -0.14 36.42 -3.93
CA LEU A 362 1.28 36.17 -3.62
C LEU A 362 1.91 35.06 -4.51
N PRO A 363 2.13 35.31 -5.82
CA PRO A 363 2.61 34.29 -6.76
C PRO A 363 3.91 33.60 -6.32
N SER A 364 4.86 34.33 -5.73
CA SER A 364 6.15 33.82 -5.25
C SER A 364 6.07 32.99 -3.95
N SER A 365 4.90 32.91 -3.31
CA SER A 365 4.75 32.16 -2.06
C SER A 365 4.81 30.65 -2.28
N LEU A 366 5.53 29.96 -1.39
CA LEU A 366 5.47 28.50 -1.25
C LEU A 366 4.19 28.10 -0.52
N ILE A 367 3.60 26.98 -0.93
CA ILE A 367 2.38 26.41 -0.37
C ILE A 367 2.65 24.95 0.03
N TRP A 368 2.41 24.61 1.29
CA TRP A 368 2.40 23.22 1.76
C TRP A 368 1.00 22.88 2.29
N ILE A 369 0.40 21.80 1.80
CA ILE A 369 -0.91 21.30 2.26
C ILE A 369 -0.70 19.89 2.80
N THR A 370 -1.28 19.56 3.97
CA THR A 370 -1.33 18.17 4.46
C THR A 370 -2.77 17.64 4.42
N SER A 371 -2.94 16.36 4.12
CA SER A 371 -4.26 15.74 3.96
C SER A 371 -4.24 14.23 4.22
N ARG A 372 -5.34 13.66 4.73
CA ARG A 372 -5.69 12.26 4.47
C ARG A 372 -5.96 12.05 2.97
N PRO A 373 -5.65 10.86 2.39
CA PRO A 373 -5.85 10.61 0.98
C PRO A 373 -7.28 10.92 0.50
N ALA A 374 -8.30 10.47 1.24
CA ALA A 374 -9.73 10.68 0.92
C ALA A 374 -10.15 12.15 0.65
N ALA A 375 -9.42 13.13 1.20
CA ALA A 375 -9.70 14.57 1.01
C ALA A 375 -8.77 15.25 -0.01
N ALA A 376 -7.74 14.57 -0.51
CA ALA A 376 -6.70 15.18 -1.34
C ALA A 376 -7.23 15.70 -2.69
N ASP A 377 -8.24 15.03 -3.28
CA ASP A 377 -8.89 15.44 -4.53
C ASP A 377 -9.71 16.74 -4.41
N GLN A 378 -9.84 17.34 -3.21
CA GLN A 378 -10.35 18.71 -3.08
C GLN A 378 -9.41 19.76 -3.71
N ILE A 379 -8.13 19.42 -3.93
CA ILE A 379 -7.15 20.27 -4.62
C ILE A 379 -6.91 19.71 -6.02
N PRO A 380 -7.21 20.45 -7.11
CA PRO A 380 -6.89 20.00 -8.47
C PRO A 380 -5.39 19.72 -8.63
N SER A 381 -5.04 18.65 -9.34
CA SER A 381 -3.65 18.28 -9.64
C SER A 381 -2.89 19.40 -10.37
N GLU A 382 -3.58 20.18 -11.21
CA GLU A 382 -3.08 21.39 -11.87
C GLU A 382 -2.52 22.45 -10.89
N CYS A 383 -2.98 22.45 -9.64
CA CYS A 383 -2.55 23.38 -8.59
C CYS A 383 -1.40 22.83 -7.73
N VAL A 384 -0.89 21.62 -8.00
CA VAL A 384 0.10 20.89 -7.18
C VAL A 384 1.35 20.61 -8.01
N HIS A 385 2.50 21.14 -7.58
CA HIS A 385 3.78 20.91 -8.28
C HIS A 385 4.42 19.57 -7.87
N ARG A 386 4.23 19.14 -6.62
CA ARG A 386 4.67 17.85 -6.09
C ARG A 386 3.63 17.26 -5.14
N VAL A 387 3.35 15.98 -5.29
CA VAL A 387 2.69 15.17 -4.25
C VAL A 387 3.76 14.42 -3.47
N THR A 388 3.61 14.32 -2.15
CA THR A 388 4.44 13.45 -1.30
C THR A 388 3.55 12.58 -0.44
N GLU A 389 4.03 11.41 -0.02
CA GLU A 389 3.29 10.52 0.88
C GLU A 389 4.10 10.24 2.14
N VAL A 390 3.50 10.46 3.32
CA VAL A 390 4.09 10.06 4.61
C VAL A 390 3.75 8.59 4.83
N ARG A 391 4.75 7.72 4.70
CA ARG A 391 4.62 6.27 4.91
C ARG A 391 4.56 5.90 6.38
N GLY A 392 5.20 6.68 7.28
CA GLY A 392 5.27 6.38 8.72
C GLY A 392 6.61 5.77 9.12
N PHE A 393 6.59 4.78 10.00
CA PHE A 393 7.78 4.08 10.49
C PHE A 393 8.01 2.73 9.80
N ASN A 394 9.15 2.57 9.14
CA ASN A 394 9.72 1.27 8.79
C ASN A 394 10.20 0.52 10.05
N ASP A 395 10.48 -0.78 9.94
CA ASP A 395 10.80 -1.62 11.11
C ASP A 395 11.99 -1.10 11.95
N PRO A 396 13.11 -0.61 11.37
CA PRO A 396 14.15 0.11 12.12
C PRO A 396 13.64 1.36 12.87
N GLN A 397 12.84 2.21 12.22
CA GLN A 397 12.28 3.43 12.85
C GLN A 397 11.33 3.11 14.01
N LYS A 398 10.57 2.01 13.94
CA LYS A 398 9.74 1.54 15.07
C LYS A 398 10.61 1.29 16.31
N GLU A 399 11.72 0.58 16.14
CA GLU A 399 12.63 0.30 17.25
C GLU A 399 13.36 1.56 17.74
N GLU A 400 13.74 2.46 16.84
CA GLU A 400 14.36 3.75 17.20
C GLU A 400 13.43 4.57 18.10
N TYR A 401 12.14 4.65 17.75
CA TYR A 401 11.13 5.33 18.55
C TYR A 401 11.02 4.73 19.96
N PHE A 402 10.91 3.41 20.10
CA PHE A 402 10.83 2.76 21.42
C PHE A 402 12.13 2.92 22.25
N ARG A 403 13.31 2.99 21.61
CA ARG A 403 14.58 3.25 22.31
C ARG A 403 14.76 4.70 22.74
N LYS A 404 14.18 5.65 21.99
CA LYS A 404 14.15 7.09 22.34
C LYS A 404 13.13 7.42 23.43
N ARG A 405 11.94 6.83 23.35
CA ARG A 405 10.81 7.17 24.23
C ARG A 405 10.83 6.46 25.58
N ILE A 406 11.58 5.36 25.74
CA ILE A 406 11.68 4.60 27.00
C ILE A 406 13.15 4.61 27.46
N SER A 407 13.42 5.27 28.59
CA SER A 407 14.78 5.49 29.09
C SER A 407 15.50 4.18 29.45
N ASP A 408 14.80 3.21 30.05
CA ASP A 408 15.37 1.89 30.31
C ASP A 408 15.44 1.05 29.03
N GLN A 409 16.65 0.82 28.56
CA GLN A 409 16.92 0.02 27.36
C GLN A 409 16.61 -1.47 27.58
N SER A 410 16.56 -1.98 28.81
CA SER A 410 16.12 -3.35 29.11
C SER A 410 14.61 -3.48 28.88
N LEU A 411 13.81 -2.61 29.50
CA LEU A 411 12.37 -2.47 29.28
C LEU A 411 12.03 -2.22 27.80
N SER A 412 12.74 -1.29 27.13
CA SER A 412 12.55 -0.99 25.72
C SER A 412 12.75 -2.22 24.81
N ASN A 413 13.84 -2.98 25.01
CA ASN A 413 14.08 -4.20 24.23
C ASN A 413 13.08 -5.33 24.56
N ARG A 414 12.59 -5.45 25.81
CA ARG A 414 11.47 -6.35 26.17
C ARG A 414 10.19 -5.98 25.40
N ILE A 415 9.85 -4.69 25.34
CA ILE A 415 8.68 -4.16 24.62
C ILE A 415 8.78 -4.42 23.12
N ILE A 416 9.93 -4.13 22.51
CA ILE A 416 10.19 -4.43 21.08
C ILE A 416 10.02 -5.93 20.80
N THR A 417 10.51 -6.80 21.70
CA THR A 417 10.41 -8.26 21.55
C THR A 417 8.96 -8.76 21.65
N HIS A 418 8.19 -8.24 22.62
CA HIS A 418 6.77 -8.56 22.79
C HIS A 418 5.91 -8.08 21.61
N LEU A 419 6.17 -6.88 21.10
CA LEU A 419 5.47 -6.40 19.90
C LEU A 419 5.82 -7.26 18.68
N LYS A 420 7.10 -7.64 18.50
CA LYS A 420 7.51 -8.49 17.36
C LYS A 420 6.89 -9.89 17.36
N SER A 421 6.60 -10.50 18.52
CA SER A 421 5.84 -11.77 18.55
C SER A 421 4.35 -11.57 18.19
N LEU A 422 3.80 -10.39 18.46
CA LEU A 422 2.42 -10.00 18.16
C LEU A 422 2.33 -9.21 16.84
N ARG A 423 2.58 -9.90 15.71
CA ARG A 423 2.68 -9.32 14.36
C ARG A 423 1.54 -8.36 13.98
N SER A 424 0.30 -8.59 14.45
CA SER A 424 -0.83 -7.65 14.27
C SER A 424 -0.53 -6.27 14.89
N LEU A 425 -0.12 -6.22 16.16
CA LEU A 425 0.25 -4.97 16.84
C LEU A 425 1.47 -4.31 16.20
N TYR A 426 2.46 -5.09 15.76
CA TYR A 426 3.68 -4.59 15.14
C TYR A 426 3.49 -4.07 13.70
N ILE A 427 2.49 -4.56 12.98
CA ILE A 427 2.00 -3.93 11.74
C ILE A 427 1.37 -2.57 12.05
N MET A 428 0.51 -2.49 13.07
CA MET A 428 -0.13 -1.23 13.48
C MET A 428 0.88 -0.17 13.96
N CYS A 429 1.99 -0.60 14.59
CA CYS A 429 3.15 0.25 14.92
C CYS A 429 3.85 0.90 13.71
N HIS A 430 3.41 0.66 12.47
CA HIS A 430 3.79 1.47 11.31
C HIS A 430 3.34 2.94 11.47
N ILE A 431 2.26 3.20 12.22
CA ILE A 431 1.84 4.55 12.59
C ILE A 431 2.44 4.96 13.95
N PRO A 432 3.09 6.12 14.07
CA PRO A 432 3.64 6.63 15.33
C PRO A 432 2.64 6.71 16.49
N VAL A 433 1.35 6.95 16.23
CA VAL A 433 0.33 7.01 17.29
C VAL A 433 0.08 5.64 17.94
N PHE A 434 0.15 4.54 17.18
CA PHE A 434 0.07 3.19 17.76
C PHE A 434 1.35 2.88 18.54
N CYS A 435 2.53 3.32 18.08
CA CYS A 435 3.76 3.23 18.89
C CYS A 435 3.65 4.00 20.21
N TRP A 436 3.08 5.21 20.21
CA TRP A 436 2.90 6.02 21.41
C TRP A 436 1.94 5.37 22.42
N ILE A 437 0.80 4.83 21.96
CA ILE A 437 -0.14 4.07 22.80
C ILE A 437 0.53 2.78 23.32
N SER A 438 1.26 2.06 22.46
CA SER A 438 1.99 0.85 22.84
C SER A 438 3.10 1.11 23.85
N ALA A 439 3.85 2.20 23.72
CA ALA A 439 4.82 2.62 24.72
C ALA A 439 4.11 2.93 26.04
N THR A 440 3.10 3.81 26.03
CA THR A 440 2.37 4.26 27.24
C THR A 440 1.79 3.11 28.06
N VAL A 441 1.24 2.09 27.40
CA VAL A 441 0.65 0.91 28.08
C VAL A 441 1.73 -0.06 28.55
N LEU A 442 2.66 -0.45 27.68
CA LEU A 442 3.63 -1.51 28.00
C LEU A 442 4.77 -1.01 28.90
N GLU A 443 5.12 0.28 28.86
CA GLU A 443 6.07 0.92 29.79
C GLU A 443 5.57 0.78 31.24
N ARG A 444 4.28 1.04 31.48
CA ARG A 444 3.66 0.84 32.79
C ARG A 444 3.58 -0.64 33.17
N MET A 445 2.96 -1.47 32.33
CA MET A 445 2.67 -2.88 32.64
C MET A 445 3.90 -3.79 32.70
N LEU A 446 5.04 -3.40 32.14
CA LEU A 446 6.29 -4.19 32.20
C LEU A 446 7.37 -3.54 33.08
N GLY A 447 7.18 -2.30 33.53
CA GLY A 447 8.03 -1.57 34.46
C GLY A 447 7.55 -1.63 35.93
N GLU A 448 6.23 -1.58 36.16
CA GLU A 448 5.62 -1.81 37.47
C GLU A 448 5.54 -3.33 37.75
N ALA A 449 5.60 -3.73 39.02
CA ALA A 449 5.58 -5.15 39.43
C ALA A 449 4.15 -5.75 39.47
N GLU A 450 3.22 -5.20 38.69
CA GLU A 450 1.84 -5.68 38.62
C GLU A 450 1.78 -6.98 37.82
N SER A 451 1.27 -8.06 38.43
CA SER A 451 1.16 -9.39 37.81
C SER A 451 -0.03 -9.51 36.85
N GLY A 452 -0.26 -8.49 36.02
CA GLY A 452 -1.31 -8.47 35.01
C GLY A 452 -0.93 -9.30 33.78
N GLU A 453 -1.94 -9.75 33.02
CA GLU A 453 -1.69 -10.34 31.71
C GLU A 453 -1.28 -9.26 30.71
N ILE A 454 -0.15 -9.46 30.03
CA ILE A 454 0.37 -8.49 29.05
C ILE A 454 -0.55 -8.47 27.83
N PRO A 455 -1.02 -7.31 27.35
CA PRO A 455 -1.92 -7.21 26.19
C PRO A 455 -1.42 -7.94 24.94
N LYS A 456 -2.33 -8.70 24.33
CA LYS A 456 -2.14 -9.47 23.09
C LYS A 456 -2.93 -8.88 21.91
N THR A 457 -4.11 -8.32 22.17
CA THR A 457 -5.04 -7.81 21.15
C THR A 457 -5.08 -6.28 21.10
N LEU A 458 -5.59 -5.70 20.02
CA LEU A 458 -5.76 -4.24 19.91
C LEU A 458 -6.78 -3.73 20.94
N THR A 459 -7.84 -4.50 21.20
CA THR A 459 -8.83 -4.13 22.22
C THR A 459 -8.21 -4.09 23.61
N GLN A 460 -7.38 -5.08 23.97
CA GLN A 460 -6.66 -5.06 25.25
C GLN A 460 -5.75 -3.83 25.37
N MET A 461 -4.96 -3.52 24.32
CA MET A 461 -4.11 -2.32 24.29
C MET A 461 -4.91 -1.04 24.55
N TYR A 462 -6.06 -0.86 23.91
CA TYR A 462 -6.88 0.35 24.06
C TYR A 462 -7.66 0.39 25.38
N THR A 463 -8.16 -0.74 25.88
CA THR A 463 -8.80 -0.84 27.19
C THR A 463 -7.81 -0.50 28.30
N HIS A 464 -6.59 -1.05 28.27
CA HIS A 464 -5.55 -0.69 29.25
C HIS A 464 -5.12 0.78 29.14
N PHE A 465 -5.02 1.33 27.93
CA PHE A 465 -4.80 2.78 27.75
C PHE A 465 -5.90 3.60 28.42
N LEU A 466 -7.18 3.25 28.21
CA LEU A 466 -8.31 3.92 28.84
C LEU A 466 -8.31 3.79 30.38
N ILE A 467 -7.96 2.63 30.93
CA ILE A 467 -7.79 2.44 32.39
C ILE A 467 -6.68 3.37 32.92
N ILE A 468 -5.53 3.42 32.24
CA ILE A 468 -4.40 4.28 32.63
C ILE A 468 -4.82 5.75 32.65
N GLN A 469 -5.51 6.24 31.62
CA GLN A 469 -6.02 7.62 31.62
C GLN A 469 -7.04 7.83 32.76
N THR A 470 -7.99 6.91 32.93
CA THR A 470 -9.03 6.97 33.97
C THR A 470 -8.41 7.08 35.38
N ASN A 471 -7.33 6.34 35.66
CA ASN A 471 -6.64 6.43 36.94
C ASN A 471 -5.87 7.75 37.12
N VAL A 472 -5.22 8.25 36.06
CA VAL A 472 -4.58 9.59 36.07
C VAL A 472 -5.62 10.71 36.25
N ILE A 473 -6.85 10.53 35.76
CA ILE A 473 -7.98 11.47 35.96
C ILE A 473 -8.41 11.46 37.44
N LYS A 474 -8.65 10.27 38.02
CA LYS A 474 -9.01 10.08 39.45
C LYS A 474 -7.98 10.71 40.39
N GLU A 475 -6.69 10.48 40.15
CA GLU A 475 -5.58 11.06 40.93
C GLU A 475 -5.54 12.59 40.86
N LYS A 476 -5.78 13.17 39.67
CA LYS A 476 -5.76 14.62 39.44
C LYS A 476 -7.03 15.34 39.91
N TYR A 477 -8.18 14.67 40.03
CA TYR A 477 -9.48 15.36 40.08
C TYR A 477 -10.49 14.82 41.11
N THR A 478 -10.10 14.76 42.38
CA THR A 478 -10.90 14.30 43.55
C THR A 478 -12.15 15.14 43.92
N LYS A 479 -12.68 15.96 43.00
CA LYS A 479 -13.84 16.87 43.23
C LYS A 479 -14.94 16.83 42.17
N SER A 480 -14.95 15.83 41.28
CA SER A 480 -16.08 15.63 40.37
C SER A 480 -17.40 15.37 41.12
N ARG A 481 -18.53 15.79 40.55
CA ARG A 481 -19.87 15.32 40.96
C ARG A 481 -20.35 14.11 40.17
N GLU A 482 -19.84 13.94 38.95
CA GLU A 482 -20.14 12.81 38.08
C GLU A 482 -19.14 11.68 38.32
N THR A 483 -19.58 10.44 38.08
CA THR A 483 -18.68 9.28 38.12
C THR A 483 -17.86 9.17 36.83
N ASP A 484 -16.64 8.63 36.89
CA ASP A 484 -15.81 8.44 35.70
C ASP A 484 -16.52 7.59 34.63
N THR A 485 -17.35 6.64 35.08
CA THR A 485 -18.27 5.83 34.27
C THR A 485 -19.20 6.67 33.38
N GLU A 486 -19.81 7.72 33.94
CA GLU A 486 -20.78 8.58 33.26
C GLU A 486 -20.09 9.46 32.20
N MET A 487 -18.94 10.02 32.56
CA MET A 487 -18.05 10.73 31.64
C MET A 487 -17.63 9.86 30.44
N VAL A 488 -17.16 8.63 30.69
CA VAL A 488 -16.76 7.70 29.62
C VAL A 488 -17.95 7.33 28.73
N LEU A 489 -19.15 7.17 29.30
CA LEU A 489 -20.37 6.88 28.53
C LEU A 489 -20.80 8.08 27.66
N LYS A 490 -20.75 9.32 28.19
CA LYS A 490 -21.00 10.56 27.45
C LYS A 490 -20.03 10.72 26.27
N LEU A 491 -18.72 10.55 26.52
CA LEU A 491 -17.68 10.63 25.47
C LEU A 491 -17.83 9.51 24.43
N GLY A 492 -18.19 8.30 24.84
CA GLY A 492 -18.46 7.19 23.93
C GLY A 492 -19.70 7.40 23.06
N LYS A 493 -20.76 8.02 23.60
CA LYS A 493 -21.94 8.44 22.82
C LYS A 493 -21.56 9.45 21.73
N LEU A 494 -20.78 10.49 22.09
CA LEU A 494 -20.22 11.45 21.13
C LEU A 494 -19.40 10.75 20.06
N ALA A 495 -18.48 9.89 20.48
CA ALA A 495 -17.61 9.14 19.57
C ALA A 495 -18.42 8.32 18.56
N PHE A 496 -19.44 7.57 19.02
CA PHE A 496 -20.32 6.78 18.17
C PHE A 496 -21.15 7.64 17.21
N GLN A 497 -21.85 8.68 17.70
CA GLN A 497 -22.67 9.53 16.85
C GLN A 497 -21.83 10.22 15.76
N GLN A 498 -20.64 10.68 16.10
CA GLN A 498 -19.76 11.40 15.17
C GLN A 498 -19.01 10.45 14.22
N LEU A 499 -18.69 9.22 14.64
CA LEU A 499 -18.20 8.16 13.77
C LEU A 499 -19.24 7.78 12.71
N MET A 500 -20.52 7.65 13.09
CA MET A 500 -21.62 7.41 12.15
C MET A 500 -21.90 8.60 11.21
N LYS A 501 -21.58 9.84 11.63
CA LYS A 501 -21.61 11.06 10.79
C LYS A 501 -20.37 11.22 9.89
N GLY A 502 -19.27 10.51 10.15
CA GLY A 502 -17.97 10.66 9.47
C GLY A 502 -17.12 11.85 9.94
N ASN A 503 -17.43 12.43 11.11
CA ASN A 503 -16.78 13.63 11.63
C ASN A 503 -15.59 13.30 12.54
N LEU A 504 -14.46 14.02 12.37
CA LEU A 504 -13.31 14.03 13.29
C LEU A 504 -13.30 15.17 14.32
N ILE A 505 -14.02 16.25 14.03
CA ILE A 505 -14.09 17.48 14.84
C ILE A 505 -15.52 17.73 15.26
N PHE A 506 -15.69 18.22 16.49
CA PHE A 506 -16.95 18.48 17.16
C PHE A 506 -16.98 19.92 17.67
N TYR A 507 -18.16 20.50 17.71
CA TYR A 507 -18.43 21.86 18.17
C TYR A 507 -19.32 21.82 19.42
N GLU A 508 -19.57 22.95 20.05
CA GLU A 508 -20.41 23.05 21.26
C GLU A 508 -21.82 22.46 21.02
N GLU A 509 -22.37 22.63 19.81
CA GLU A 509 -23.62 22.01 19.33
C GLU A 509 -23.58 20.46 19.35
N ASP A 510 -22.48 19.86 18.90
CA ASP A 510 -22.29 18.40 18.86
C ASP A 510 -22.19 17.81 20.28
N LEU A 511 -21.59 18.55 21.21
CA LEU A 511 -21.48 18.16 22.63
C LEU A 511 -22.83 18.22 23.35
N MET A 512 -23.62 19.24 23.08
CA MET A 512 -24.96 19.40 23.66
C MET A 512 -25.95 18.33 23.16
N GLU A 513 -25.83 17.85 21.91
CA GLU A 513 -26.57 16.67 21.43
C GLU A 513 -26.20 15.40 22.25
N CYS A 514 -24.95 15.32 22.68
CA CYS A 514 -24.43 14.21 23.47
C CYS A 514 -24.83 14.29 24.95
N GLY A 515 -25.11 15.48 25.47
CA GLY A 515 -25.35 15.71 26.90
C GLY A 515 -24.05 15.98 27.66
N ILE A 516 -23.07 16.60 27.01
CA ILE A 516 -21.85 17.14 27.61
C ILE A 516 -21.97 18.67 27.59
N ASP A 517 -21.91 19.31 28.75
CA ASP A 517 -21.86 20.78 28.80
C ASP A 517 -20.48 21.31 28.37
N VAL A 518 -20.40 22.56 27.91
CA VAL A 518 -19.14 23.21 27.52
C VAL A 518 -18.17 23.28 28.71
N THR A 519 -18.64 23.43 29.95
CA THR A 519 -17.76 23.39 31.14
C THR A 519 -17.25 21.99 31.43
N GLU A 520 -18.08 20.95 31.28
CA GLU A 520 -17.67 19.54 31.39
C GLU A 520 -16.64 19.19 30.32
N ALA A 521 -16.89 19.52 29.05
CA ALA A 521 -15.97 19.32 27.95
C ALA A 521 -14.62 20.02 28.17
N SER A 522 -14.60 21.15 28.91
CA SER A 522 -13.38 21.87 29.29
C SER A 522 -12.60 21.22 30.44
N VAL A 523 -13.28 20.49 31.33
CA VAL A 523 -12.62 19.63 32.32
C VAL A 523 -12.11 18.36 31.64
N TYR A 524 -12.92 17.76 30.78
CA TYR A 524 -12.57 16.56 30.03
C TYR A 524 -11.36 16.81 29.12
N SER A 525 -11.28 17.95 28.43
CA SER A 525 -10.10 18.32 27.65
C SER A 525 -8.87 18.53 28.57
N GLY A 526 -9.00 19.33 29.62
CA GLY A 526 -7.89 19.69 30.51
C GLY A 526 -7.27 18.49 31.24
N VAL A 527 -8.08 17.55 31.72
CA VAL A 527 -7.60 16.38 32.49
C VAL A 527 -7.31 15.18 31.58
N CYS A 528 -8.05 15.02 30.48
CA CYS A 528 -8.01 13.84 29.60
C CYS A 528 -7.42 14.16 28.22
N THR A 529 -6.45 15.06 28.17
CA THR A 529 -5.84 15.63 26.95
C THR A 529 -5.21 14.56 26.02
N GLN A 530 -5.02 13.31 26.51
CA GLN A 530 -4.56 12.12 25.77
C GLN A 530 -5.69 11.37 25.03
N ILE A 531 -6.94 11.67 25.36
CA ILE A 531 -8.15 11.10 24.75
C ILE A 531 -8.86 12.19 23.93
N PHE A 532 -9.15 13.32 24.57
CA PHE A 532 -10.02 14.38 24.08
C PHE A 532 -9.29 15.73 24.18
N ARG A 533 -9.32 16.52 23.12
CA ARG A 533 -8.66 17.84 23.06
C ARG A 533 -9.68 18.94 22.87
N GLU A 534 -9.43 20.04 23.57
CA GLU A 534 -9.96 21.36 23.29
C GLU A 534 -8.83 22.19 22.73
N GLU A 535 -9.06 22.83 21.59
CA GLU A 535 -8.12 23.78 21.02
C GLU A 535 -8.78 25.16 20.96
N PHE A 536 -8.09 26.15 21.53
CA PHE A 536 -8.59 27.51 21.64
C PHE A 536 -8.58 28.20 20.28
N GLY A 537 -9.77 28.36 19.71
CA GLY A 537 -9.99 29.39 18.71
C GLY A 537 -9.63 30.77 19.29
N LEU A 538 -9.08 31.65 18.45
CA LEU A 538 -8.67 33.03 18.79
C LEU A 538 -9.81 33.97 19.25
N HIS A 539 -11.00 33.41 19.50
CA HIS A 539 -12.25 34.07 19.84
C HIS A 539 -13.01 33.42 21.02
N GLN A 540 -12.34 32.58 21.82
CA GLN A 540 -12.93 31.78 22.92
C GLN A 540 -13.92 30.69 22.47
N SER A 541 -14.40 30.70 21.23
CA SER A 541 -15.10 29.59 20.60
C SER A 541 -14.22 28.33 20.55
N LYS A 542 -14.75 27.23 21.07
CA LYS A 542 -13.98 26.02 21.34
C LYS A 542 -14.14 25.00 20.23
N VAL A 543 -13.02 24.38 19.81
CA VAL A 543 -13.02 23.28 18.84
C VAL A 543 -12.54 22.02 19.53
N TYR A 544 -13.25 20.92 19.34
CA TYR A 544 -13.01 19.67 20.04
C TYR A 544 -12.70 18.51 19.08
N CYS A 545 -11.78 17.63 19.45
CA CYS A 545 -11.52 16.39 18.72
C CYS A 545 -11.05 15.27 19.67
N PHE A 546 -11.07 14.02 19.22
CA PHE A 546 -10.27 12.97 19.86
C PHE A 546 -8.80 13.08 19.40
N VAL A 547 -7.85 12.59 20.20
CA VAL A 547 -6.42 12.61 19.84
C VAL A 547 -6.12 11.75 18.60
N HIS A 548 -6.92 10.72 18.37
CA HIS A 548 -6.85 9.90 17.14
C HIS A 548 -8.20 9.25 16.80
N LEU A 549 -8.44 8.95 15.52
CA LEU A 549 -9.66 8.27 15.05
C LEU A 549 -9.85 6.90 15.74
N SER A 550 -8.79 6.14 15.94
CA SER A 550 -8.86 4.84 16.65
C SER A 550 -9.34 4.97 18.11
N ILE A 551 -9.11 6.11 18.77
CA ILE A 551 -9.64 6.37 20.13
C ILE A 551 -11.14 6.65 20.05
N GLN A 552 -11.59 7.38 19.02
CA GLN A 552 -13.01 7.57 18.71
C GLN A 552 -13.69 6.23 18.39
N GLU A 553 -13.08 5.38 17.56
CA GLU A 553 -13.60 4.04 17.26
C GLU A 553 -13.70 3.14 18.50
N HIS A 554 -12.69 3.17 19.38
CA HIS A 554 -12.70 2.39 20.63
C HIS A 554 -13.79 2.88 21.60
N LEU A 555 -13.89 4.19 21.83
CA LEU A 555 -14.93 4.76 22.70
C LEU A 555 -16.34 4.57 22.13
N ALA A 556 -16.49 4.62 20.80
CA ALA A 556 -17.74 4.29 20.13
C ALA A 556 -18.13 2.82 20.35
N ALA A 557 -17.19 1.89 20.18
CA ALA A 557 -17.39 0.47 20.42
C ALA A 557 -17.75 0.17 21.88
N LEU A 558 -17.06 0.83 22.82
CA LEU A 558 -17.36 0.75 24.25
C LEU A 558 -18.76 1.28 24.58
N TYR A 559 -19.19 2.39 23.98
CA TYR A 559 -20.56 2.89 24.13
C TYR A 559 -21.61 1.88 23.63
N VAL A 560 -21.40 1.28 22.45
CA VAL A 560 -22.31 0.24 21.93
C VAL A 560 -22.39 -0.96 22.87
N HIS A 561 -21.24 -1.46 23.34
CA HIS A 561 -21.18 -2.59 24.27
C HIS A 561 -21.86 -2.27 25.61
N LEU A 562 -21.51 -1.17 26.27
CA LEU A 562 -22.08 -0.78 27.57
C LEU A 562 -23.57 -0.45 27.48
N THR A 563 -24.02 0.22 26.40
CA THR A 563 -25.44 0.49 26.17
C THR A 563 -26.24 -0.80 26.02
N PHE A 564 -25.70 -1.80 25.31
CA PHE A 564 -26.35 -3.12 25.31
C PHE A 564 -26.30 -3.79 26.69
N MET A 565 -25.16 -3.80 27.37
CA MET A 565 -25.05 -4.50 28.66
C MET A 565 -25.99 -3.91 29.73
N ASN A 566 -26.16 -2.59 29.77
CA ASN A 566 -26.99 -1.90 30.76
C ASN A 566 -28.47 -1.75 30.32
N GLU A 567 -28.75 -1.29 29.09
CA GLU A 567 -30.13 -1.02 28.62
C GLU A 567 -30.77 -2.22 27.87
N LYS A 568 -30.00 -3.27 27.53
CA LYS A 568 -30.37 -4.33 26.56
C LYS A 568 -30.84 -3.79 25.20
N ARG A 569 -30.31 -2.61 24.83
CA ARG A 569 -30.66 -1.85 23.62
C ARG A 569 -29.62 -2.01 22.53
N ASN A 570 -30.08 -2.34 21.32
CA ASN A 570 -29.24 -2.27 20.12
C ASN A 570 -29.34 -0.86 19.51
N VAL A 571 -28.23 -0.12 19.50
CA VAL A 571 -28.17 1.27 18.99
C VAL A 571 -28.26 1.37 17.47
N PHE A 572 -28.02 0.30 16.72
CA PHE A 572 -28.13 0.27 15.26
C PHE A 572 -29.58 0.18 14.77
N ILE A 573 -30.54 -0.17 15.64
CA ILE A 573 -31.95 -0.37 15.28
C ILE A 573 -32.76 0.88 15.62
N LYS A 574 -33.50 1.42 14.63
CA LYS A 574 -34.37 2.59 14.83
C LYS A 574 -35.48 2.27 15.87
N PRO A 575 -35.84 3.21 16.78
CA PRO A 575 -36.80 2.95 17.87
C PRO A 575 -38.15 2.36 17.47
N ALA A 576 -38.64 2.66 16.26
CA ALA A 576 -39.90 2.10 15.76
C ALA A 576 -39.85 0.56 15.53
N TRP A 577 -38.68 -0.01 15.24
CA TRP A 577 -38.50 -1.43 14.95
C TRP A 577 -38.26 -2.25 16.23
N LEU A 578 -37.71 -1.63 17.28
CA LEU A 578 -37.52 -2.23 18.61
C LEU A 578 -38.85 -2.69 19.25
N LYS A 579 -40.00 -2.09 18.89
CA LYS A 579 -41.33 -2.55 19.34
C LYS A 579 -41.76 -3.91 18.77
N LEU A 580 -41.09 -4.43 17.74
CA LEU A 580 -41.46 -5.68 17.05
C LEU A 580 -40.53 -6.86 17.43
N MET A 581 -39.40 -6.59 18.07
CA MET A 581 -38.34 -7.57 18.34
C MET A 581 -38.42 -8.12 19.77
N LEU A 582 -38.81 -9.38 19.94
CA LEU A 582 -38.78 -10.09 21.22
C LEU A 582 -37.33 -10.45 21.60
N LYS A 583 -36.83 -9.87 22.72
CA LYS A 583 -35.51 -10.15 23.34
C LYS A 583 -34.32 -10.14 22.38
N VAL A 584 -33.77 -8.96 22.12
CA VAL A 584 -32.49 -8.79 21.41
C VAL A 584 -31.32 -9.33 22.25
N THR A 585 -30.41 -10.09 21.62
CA THR A 585 -29.18 -10.60 22.26
C THR A 585 -27.94 -9.76 21.86
N ILE A 586 -26.84 -9.89 22.60
CA ILE A 586 -25.55 -9.25 22.23
C ILE A 586 -25.06 -9.75 20.87
N SER A 587 -25.28 -11.03 20.56
CA SER A 587 -24.97 -11.64 19.28
C SER A 587 -25.72 -10.97 18.12
N ASP A 588 -26.93 -10.47 18.33
CA ASP A 588 -27.68 -9.73 17.31
C ASP A 588 -27.11 -8.31 17.09
N VAL A 589 -26.56 -7.68 18.14
CA VAL A 589 -25.79 -6.43 18.00
C VAL A 589 -24.54 -6.68 17.16
N HIS A 590 -23.81 -7.77 17.43
CA HIS A 590 -22.63 -8.16 16.66
C HIS A 590 -22.96 -8.48 15.20
N LYS A 591 -24.03 -9.25 14.92
CA LYS A 591 -24.52 -9.52 13.55
C LYS A 591 -24.78 -8.22 12.80
N CYS A 592 -25.52 -7.27 13.40
CA CYS A 592 -25.77 -5.95 12.82
C CYS A 592 -24.47 -5.18 12.51
N ALA A 593 -23.51 -5.16 13.43
CA ALA A 593 -22.24 -4.45 13.23
C ALA A 593 -21.38 -5.09 12.13
N VAL A 594 -21.31 -6.43 12.08
CA VAL A 594 -20.64 -7.20 11.02
C VAL A 594 -21.27 -6.88 9.65
N ASP A 595 -22.60 -6.95 9.54
CA ASP A 595 -23.27 -6.68 8.25
C ASP A 595 -23.14 -5.22 7.81
N GLN A 596 -23.15 -4.24 8.72
CA GLN A 596 -22.87 -2.84 8.38
C GLN A 596 -21.44 -2.61 7.90
N ALA A 597 -20.44 -3.16 8.58
CA ALA A 597 -19.04 -3.08 8.14
C ALA A 597 -18.82 -3.76 6.78
N LEU A 598 -19.51 -4.87 6.51
CA LEU A 598 -19.45 -5.57 5.23
C LEU A 598 -20.20 -4.85 4.10
N GLN A 599 -21.21 -4.04 4.40
CA GLN A 599 -21.89 -3.18 3.40
C GLN A 599 -21.02 -1.98 3.00
N ILE A 600 -20.25 -1.42 3.92
CA ILE A 600 -19.39 -0.26 3.66
C ILE A 600 -18.18 -0.68 2.80
N GLU A 601 -17.91 0.04 1.71
CA GLU A 601 -16.82 -0.30 0.80
C GLU A 601 -15.44 0.06 1.39
N ASN A 602 -15.28 1.28 1.90
CA ASN A 602 -13.98 1.75 2.39
C ASN A 602 -13.47 1.03 3.66
N GLY A 603 -14.36 0.50 4.50
CA GLY A 603 -13.98 -0.13 5.78
C GLY A 603 -13.89 0.83 6.98
N HIS A 604 -14.57 1.99 6.94
CA HIS A 604 -14.57 2.97 8.04
C HIS A 604 -15.08 2.44 9.40
N LEU A 605 -15.70 1.25 9.43
CA LEU A 605 -16.09 0.55 10.67
C LEU A 605 -15.21 -0.66 10.99
N ASP A 606 -14.12 -0.90 10.26
CA ASP A 606 -13.31 -2.11 10.39
C ASP A 606 -12.65 -2.21 11.78
N LEU A 607 -12.05 -1.13 12.30
CA LEU A 607 -11.37 -1.13 13.59
C LEU A 607 -12.36 -0.92 14.76
N PHE A 608 -13.41 -0.11 14.58
CA PHE A 608 -14.61 -0.12 15.43
C PHE A 608 -15.16 -1.54 15.64
N LEU A 609 -15.28 -2.36 14.59
CA LEU A 609 -15.78 -3.73 14.69
C LEU A 609 -14.81 -4.65 15.43
N ARG A 610 -13.50 -4.55 15.15
CA ARG A 610 -12.45 -5.25 15.92
C ARG A 610 -12.59 -4.96 17.42
N PHE A 611 -12.75 -3.69 17.81
CA PHE A 611 -12.96 -3.28 19.20
C PHE A 611 -14.28 -3.80 19.79
N LEU A 612 -15.41 -3.63 19.10
CA LEU A 612 -16.72 -4.03 19.63
C LEU A 612 -16.78 -5.52 19.98
N LEU A 613 -16.17 -6.35 19.13
CA LEU A 613 -16.09 -7.80 19.33
C LEU A 613 -15.07 -8.16 20.42
N GLY A 614 -13.89 -7.53 20.44
CA GLY A 614 -12.93 -7.75 21.52
C GLY A 614 -13.48 -7.39 22.91
N LEU A 615 -14.30 -6.34 23.01
CA LEU A 615 -14.93 -5.94 24.27
C LEU A 615 -15.98 -6.96 24.77
N SER A 616 -16.44 -7.89 23.93
CA SER A 616 -17.35 -8.97 24.34
C SER A 616 -16.65 -10.21 24.91
N LEU A 617 -15.31 -10.26 24.97
CA LEU A 617 -14.58 -11.28 25.73
C LEU A 617 -14.70 -11.06 27.24
N GLU A 618 -14.82 -12.15 28.00
CA GLU A 618 -14.94 -12.12 29.47
C GLU A 618 -13.70 -11.53 30.16
N SER A 619 -12.50 -11.83 29.65
CA SER A 619 -11.23 -11.22 30.09
C SER A 619 -11.25 -9.68 29.96
N ASN A 620 -11.77 -9.17 28.84
CA ASN A 620 -11.88 -7.73 28.62
C ASN A 620 -13.03 -7.11 29.43
N GLN A 621 -14.12 -7.84 29.69
CA GLN A 621 -15.17 -7.40 30.61
C GLN A 621 -14.67 -7.27 32.06
N ILE A 622 -13.78 -8.16 32.52
CA ILE A 622 -13.12 -8.06 33.83
C ILE A 622 -12.28 -6.78 33.92
N LEU A 623 -11.51 -6.44 32.87
CA LEU A 623 -10.76 -5.19 32.79
C LEU A 623 -11.69 -3.95 32.81
N LEU A 624 -12.84 -4.02 32.14
CA LEU A 624 -13.82 -2.92 32.16
C LEU A 624 -14.46 -2.67 33.53
N GLN A 625 -14.51 -3.66 34.43
CA GLN A 625 -15.06 -3.49 35.78
C GLN A 625 -14.23 -2.50 36.64
N THR A 626 -12.97 -2.21 36.27
CA THR A 626 -12.15 -1.14 36.88
C THR A 626 -12.63 0.28 36.51
N ILE A 627 -13.43 0.43 35.45
CA ILE A 627 -14.00 1.71 34.98
C ILE A 627 -15.51 1.78 35.19
N VAL A 628 -16.24 0.67 35.01
CA VAL A 628 -17.70 0.63 34.92
C VAL A 628 -18.29 -0.52 35.72
N THR A 629 -19.15 -0.21 36.69
CA THR A 629 -19.93 -1.19 37.47
C THR A 629 -21.03 -1.83 36.62
N GLN A 630 -20.69 -2.91 35.93
CA GLN A 630 -21.62 -3.70 35.12
C GLN A 630 -22.75 -4.28 35.99
N THR A 631 -24.00 -3.93 35.71
CA THR A 631 -25.15 -4.25 36.59
C THR A 631 -25.83 -5.58 36.27
N GLY A 632 -25.32 -6.35 35.31
CA GLY A 632 -25.84 -7.67 34.97
C GLY A 632 -24.83 -8.50 34.19
N SER A 633 -24.31 -9.55 34.82
CA SER A 633 -23.56 -10.59 34.12
C SER A 633 -24.49 -11.35 33.18
N SER A 634 -24.01 -11.63 31.97
CA SER A 634 -24.68 -12.51 31.03
C SER A 634 -23.64 -13.40 30.37
N SER A 635 -23.64 -14.68 30.73
CA SER A 635 -22.78 -15.74 30.18
C SER A 635 -23.17 -16.11 28.73
N HIS A 636 -23.26 -15.10 27.88
CA HIS A 636 -23.54 -15.24 26.46
C HIS A 636 -22.26 -15.66 25.73
N SER A 637 -22.17 -16.95 25.44
CA SER A 637 -21.08 -17.52 24.64
C SER A 637 -20.96 -16.81 23.29
N ASN A 638 -19.80 -16.23 23.01
CA ASN A 638 -19.49 -15.60 21.72
C ASN A 638 -19.49 -16.59 20.53
N GLN A 639 -19.64 -17.90 20.78
CA GLN A 639 -19.68 -18.96 19.75
C GLN A 639 -20.67 -18.69 18.61
N GLU A 640 -21.84 -18.10 18.88
CA GLU A 640 -22.80 -17.79 17.80
C GLU A 640 -22.28 -16.65 16.90
N THR A 641 -21.64 -15.64 17.49
CA THR A 641 -20.99 -14.54 16.76
C THR A 641 -19.78 -15.06 15.96
N VAL A 642 -18.94 -15.91 16.57
CA VAL A 642 -17.83 -16.60 15.89
C VAL A 642 -18.32 -17.45 14.72
N HIS A 643 -19.39 -18.21 14.90
CA HIS A 643 -20.01 -19.00 13.82
C HIS A 643 -20.55 -18.09 12.70
N TYR A 644 -21.19 -16.96 13.05
CA TYR A 644 -21.65 -15.97 12.07
C TYR A 644 -20.50 -15.39 11.26
N ILE A 645 -19.39 -15.00 11.91
CA ILE A 645 -18.19 -14.47 11.24
C ILE A 645 -17.57 -15.54 10.33
N LYS A 646 -17.41 -16.79 10.80
CA LYS A 646 -16.90 -17.91 9.98
C LYS A 646 -17.80 -18.19 8.77
N LYS A 647 -19.13 -18.09 8.93
CA LYS A 647 -20.10 -18.13 7.82
C LYS A 647 -19.86 -16.96 6.86
N LYS A 648 -19.72 -15.73 7.35
CA LYS A 648 -19.47 -14.54 6.52
C LYS A 648 -18.16 -14.61 5.74
N ILE A 649 -17.10 -15.19 6.28
CA ILE A 649 -15.88 -15.47 5.52
C ILE A 649 -16.16 -16.51 4.42
N SER A 650 -16.97 -17.54 4.70
CA SER A 650 -17.35 -18.55 3.69
C SER A 650 -18.29 -18.06 2.57
N GLU A 651 -18.97 -16.92 2.78
CA GLU A 651 -19.74 -16.20 1.75
C GLU A 651 -18.83 -15.51 0.70
N ASN A 652 -17.49 -15.57 0.86
CA ASN A 652 -16.45 -14.99 -0.01
C ASN A 652 -16.59 -13.47 -0.26
N PRO A 653 -16.57 -12.63 0.78
CA PRO A 653 -16.44 -11.19 0.63
C PRO A 653 -15.04 -10.84 0.09
N SER A 654 -14.81 -9.58 -0.29
CA SER A 654 -13.52 -9.14 -0.85
C SER A 654 -12.35 -9.46 0.11
N PRO A 655 -11.10 -9.61 -0.41
CA PRO A 655 -9.95 -10.02 0.39
C PRO A 655 -9.74 -9.16 1.64
N GLU A 656 -9.94 -7.85 1.52
CA GLU A 656 -9.77 -6.85 2.57
C GLU A 656 -10.84 -7.04 3.67
N LYS A 657 -12.08 -7.30 3.27
CA LYS A 657 -13.19 -7.63 4.17
C LYS A 657 -12.97 -8.98 4.85
N SER A 658 -12.45 -9.97 4.13
CA SER A 658 -12.07 -11.27 4.69
C SER A 658 -10.95 -11.14 5.74
N ILE A 659 -9.89 -10.37 5.44
CA ILE A 659 -8.80 -10.07 6.37
C ILE A 659 -9.33 -9.38 7.63
N ASN A 660 -10.22 -8.39 7.48
CA ASN A 660 -10.83 -7.74 8.64
C ASN A 660 -11.64 -8.72 9.51
N LEU A 661 -12.39 -9.64 8.90
CA LEU A 661 -13.12 -10.69 9.64
C LEU A 661 -12.18 -11.68 10.37
N PHE A 662 -10.99 -11.97 9.84
CA PHE A 662 -9.99 -12.75 10.59
C PHE A 662 -9.41 -11.97 11.78
N HIS A 663 -9.16 -10.66 11.64
CA HIS A 663 -8.82 -9.84 12.80
C HIS A 663 -9.96 -9.78 13.84
N CYS A 664 -11.22 -9.80 13.40
CA CYS A 664 -12.37 -9.91 14.29
C CYS A 664 -12.45 -11.27 15.03
N LEU A 665 -12.05 -12.38 14.40
CA LEU A 665 -11.90 -13.67 15.08
C LEU A 665 -10.72 -13.65 16.07
N TYR A 666 -9.62 -12.99 15.72
CA TYR A 666 -8.45 -12.84 16.60
C TYR A 666 -8.77 -12.03 17.87
N GLU A 667 -9.53 -10.94 17.76
CA GLU A 667 -10.02 -10.19 18.91
C GLU A 667 -11.07 -10.97 19.75
N LEU A 668 -11.66 -12.04 19.20
CA LEU A 668 -12.57 -12.97 19.89
C LEU A 668 -11.88 -14.23 20.42
N ASP A 669 -10.54 -14.26 20.45
CA ASP A 669 -9.72 -15.41 20.88
C ASP A 669 -9.97 -16.71 20.07
N ASP A 670 -10.55 -16.59 18.86
CA ASP A 670 -10.72 -17.73 17.96
C ASP A 670 -9.58 -17.76 16.92
N HIS A 671 -8.70 -18.73 17.06
CA HIS A 671 -7.57 -18.95 16.16
C HIS A 671 -7.75 -20.21 15.27
N SER A 672 -8.88 -20.92 15.39
CA SER A 672 -8.98 -22.32 14.94
C SER A 672 -8.76 -22.51 13.43
N LEU A 673 -9.22 -21.57 12.60
CA LEU A 673 -9.02 -21.61 11.14
C LEU A 673 -7.58 -21.24 10.74
N VAL A 674 -6.91 -20.42 11.55
CA VAL A 674 -5.52 -19.99 11.32
C VAL A 674 -4.58 -21.11 11.71
N GLU A 675 -4.80 -21.75 12.86
CA GLU A 675 -4.03 -22.89 13.36
C GLU A 675 -4.15 -24.12 12.46
N GLU A 676 -5.35 -24.45 11.99
CA GLU A 676 -5.58 -25.54 11.03
C GLU A 676 -4.77 -25.34 9.73
N ILE A 677 -4.81 -24.13 9.17
CA ILE A 677 -4.05 -23.79 7.96
C ILE A 677 -2.54 -23.73 8.21
N GLN A 678 -2.09 -23.18 9.34
CA GLN A 678 -0.67 -23.20 9.72
C GLN A 678 -0.15 -24.64 9.86
N HIS A 679 -0.92 -25.54 10.46
CA HIS A 679 -0.58 -26.96 10.54
C HIS A 679 -0.53 -27.63 9.16
N TYR A 680 -1.48 -27.35 8.25
CA TYR A 680 -1.43 -27.86 6.87
C TYR A 680 -0.24 -27.31 6.05
N LEU A 681 0.16 -26.05 6.29
CA LEU A 681 1.33 -25.44 5.65
C LEU A 681 2.65 -26.04 6.18
N GLN A 682 2.78 -26.18 7.50
CA GLN A 682 3.98 -26.75 8.14
C GLN A 682 4.16 -28.24 7.81
N SER A 683 3.07 -29.00 7.74
CA SER A 683 3.10 -30.45 7.44
C SER A 683 3.07 -30.78 5.94
N GLY A 684 2.96 -29.79 5.05
CA GLY A 684 2.86 -29.97 3.59
C GLY A 684 1.55 -30.62 3.10
N ASN A 685 0.62 -30.97 4.00
CA ASN A 685 -0.61 -31.70 3.69
C ASN A 685 -1.64 -30.91 2.88
N LEU A 686 -1.42 -29.61 2.65
CA LEU A 686 -2.32 -28.73 1.90
C LEU A 686 -2.55 -29.18 0.43
N GLN A 687 -1.63 -29.97 -0.14
CA GLN A 687 -1.81 -30.60 -1.47
C GLN A 687 -2.76 -31.82 -1.46
N GLN A 688 -3.11 -32.35 -0.28
CA GLN A 688 -3.93 -33.55 -0.11
C GLN A 688 -5.36 -33.24 0.37
N SER A 689 -5.56 -32.13 1.10
CA SER A 689 -6.86 -31.73 1.64
C SER A 689 -7.70 -30.91 0.64
N LYS A 690 -9.03 -31.08 0.69
CA LYS A 690 -9.99 -30.23 -0.05
C LYS A 690 -10.41 -29.05 0.84
N LEU A 691 -9.70 -27.93 0.72
CA LEU A 691 -10.00 -26.73 1.51
C LEU A 691 -11.36 -26.11 1.16
N SER A 692 -12.10 -25.69 2.19
CA SER A 692 -13.33 -24.90 2.12
C SER A 692 -13.06 -23.44 1.69
N PRO A 693 -14.08 -22.63 1.35
CA PRO A 693 -13.87 -21.24 1.00
C PRO A 693 -13.26 -20.41 2.15
N SER A 694 -13.72 -20.62 3.38
CA SER A 694 -13.14 -19.93 4.56
C SER A 694 -11.72 -20.40 4.89
N GLN A 695 -11.38 -21.68 4.63
CA GLN A 695 -10.01 -22.18 4.71
C GLN A 695 -9.11 -21.56 3.63
N TRP A 696 -9.60 -21.34 2.41
CA TRP A 696 -8.87 -20.60 1.37
C TRP A 696 -8.61 -19.14 1.77
N SER A 697 -9.61 -18.46 2.35
CA SER A 697 -9.43 -17.11 2.89
C SER A 697 -8.44 -17.09 4.06
N ALA A 698 -8.39 -18.15 4.88
CA ALA A 698 -7.38 -18.30 5.93
C ALA A 698 -5.97 -18.54 5.37
N VAL A 699 -5.81 -19.23 4.23
CA VAL A 699 -4.52 -19.31 3.50
C VAL A 699 -4.07 -17.92 3.04
N VAL A 700 -4.97 -17.11 2.46
CA VAL A 700 -4.66 -15.72 2.09
C VAL A 700 -4.23 -14.90 3.30
N PHE A 701 -4.98 -14.97 4.40
CA PHE A 701 -4.67 -14.26 5.65
C PHE A 701 -3.31 -14.67 6.22
N VAL A 702 -3.04 -15.98 6.36
CA VAL A 702 -1.77 -16.49 6.92
C VAL A 702 -0.57 -16.08 6.06
N LEU A 703 -0.68 -16.13 4.73
CA LEU A 703 0.42 -15.72 3.85
C LEU A 703 0.68 -14.21 3.94
N LEU A 704 -0.36 -13.38 3.91
CA LEU A 704 -0.25 -11.91 3.98
C LEU A 704 0.15 -11.37 5.36
N THR A 705 -0.04 -12.14 6.44
CA THR A 705 0.32 -11.73 7.81
C THR A 705 1.62 -12.34 8.32
N SER A 706 2.20 -13.33 7.63
CA SER A 706 3.43 -13.99 8.07
C SER A 706 4.63 -13.03 8.18
N MET A 707 5.61 -13.37 9.03
CA MET A 707 6.86 -12.61 9.20
C MET A 707 7.92 -12.92 8.12
N GLN A 708 7.70 -13.94 7.29
CA GLN A 708 8.57 -14.21 6.15
C GLN A 708 8.05 -13.43 4.96
N GLU A 709 8.75 -12.36 4.59
CA GLU A 709 8.51 -11.64 3.33
C GLU A 709 8.75 -12.59 2.16
N GLN A 710 7.66 -13.18 1.63
CA GLN A 710 7.73 -14.02 0.44
C GLN A 710 7.84 -13.13 -0.80
N ASP A 711 9.05 -12.60 -1.00
CA ASP A 711 9.49 -11.95 -2.25
C ASP A 711 9.14 -12.82 -3.46
N VAL A 712 9.20 -14.16 -3.31
CA VAL A 712 8.83 -15.15 -4.34
C VAL A 712 7.61 -15.98 -3.93
N PHE A 713 6.47 -15.70 -4.57
CA PHE A 713 5.29 -16.57 -4.52
C PHE A 713 5.41 -17.69 -5.56
N VAL A 714 5.04 -18.92 -5.19
CA VAL A 714 5.16 -20.12 -6.05
C VAL A 714 3.85 -20.90 -6.03
N LEU A 715 3.06 -20.82 -7.11
CA LEU A 715 1.69 -21.34 -7.15
C LEU A 715 1.63 -22.87 -6.95
N ASN A 716 2.61 -23.61 -7.46
CA ASN A 716 2.70 -25.08 -7.32
C ASN A 716 2.80 -25.57 -5.85
N LYS A 717 3.10 -24.70 -4.88
CA LYS A 717 3.04 -25.04 -3.45
C LYS A 717 1.59 -25.21 -2.93
N TYR A 718 0.62 -24.58 -3.59
CA TYR A 718 -0.78 -24.48 -3.14
C TYR A 718 -1.77 -25.23 -4.04
N THR A 719 -1.35 -25.65 -5.23
CA THR A 719 -2.12 -26.54 -6.11
C THR A 719 -2.32 -27.91 -5.45
N ASN A 720 -3.56 -28.38 -5.37
CA ASN A 720 -3.94 -29.68 -4.81
C ASN A 720 -4.76 -30.49 -5.84
N LYS A 721 -5.01 -31.79 -5.60
CA LYS A 721 -5.77 -32.62 -6.57
C LYS A 721 -7.26 -32.25 -6.70
N HIS A 722 -7.74 -31.26 -5.96
CA HIS A 722 -9.16 -30.92 -5.76
C HIS A 722 -9.55 -29.52 -6.29
N CYS A 723 -8.60 -28.74 -6.79
CA CYS A 723 -8.79 -27.43 -7.41
C CYS A 723 -7.84 -27.29 -8.59
N THR A 724 -8.28 -26.66 -9.67
CA THR A 724 -7.43 -26.28 -10.80
C THR A 724 -6.48 -25.14 -10.42
N SER A 725 -5.35 -25.03 -11.11
CA SER A 725 -4.37 -23.97 -10.87
C SER A 725 -4.94 -22.57 -11.12
N ASP A 726 -5.89 -22.41 -12.04
CA ASP A 726 -6.60 -21.15 -12.25
C ASP A 726 -7.50 -20.80 -11.05
N GLU A 727 -8.23 -21.77 -10.47
CA GLU A 727 -9.04 -21.55 -9.26
C GLU A 727 -8.19 -21.21 -8.03
N VAL A 728 -7.02 -21.83 -7.90
CA VAL A 728 -6.06 -21.51 -6.81
C VAL A 728 -5.46 -20.13 -7.03
N LEU A 729 -5.07 -19.79 -8.27
CA LEU A 729 -4.56 -18.46 -8.61
C LEU A 729 -5.59 -17.36 -8.32
N LEU A 730 -6.85 -17.54 -8.74
CA LEU A 730 -7.95 -16.60 -8.50
C LEU A 730 -8.16 -16.30 -7.01
N LYS A 731 -8.03 -17.31 -6.14
CA LYS A 731 -8.13 -17.16 -4.68
C LYS A 731 -6.90 -16.48 -4.07
N LEU A 732 -5.72 -16.68 -4.66
CA LEU A 732 -4.44 -16.18 -4.14
C LEU A 732 -3.94 -14.89 -4.82
N LEU A 733 -4.72 -14.26 -5.71
CA LEU A 733 -4.39 -12.95 -6.31
C LEU A 733 -3.93 -11.88 -5.30
N PRO A 734 -4.48 -11.77 -4.07
CA PRO A 734 -4.00 -10.79 -3.09
C PRO A 734 -2.55 -11.06 -2.64
N VAL A 735 -2.14 -12.33 -2.60
CA VAL A 735 -0.77 -12.76 -2.29
C VAL A 735 0.14 -12.47 -3.49
N VAL A 736 -0.34 -12.76 -4.72
CA VAL A 736 0.39 -12.45 -5.97
C VAL A 736 0.63 -10.95 -6.13
N ALA A 737 -0.31 -10.10 -5.71
CA ALA A 737 -0.15 -8.64 -5.71
C ALA A 737 0.85 -8.15 -4.65
N ALA A 738 0.98 -8.86 -3.52
CA ALA A 738 1.90 -8.52 -2.44
C ALA A 738 3.35 -9.00 -2.68
N SER A 739 3.56 -10.07 -3.45
CA SER A 739 4.89 -10.59 -3.75
C SER A 739 5.59 -9.84 -4.91
N ARG A 740 6.92 -9.76 -4.85
CA ARG A 740 7.75 -9.12 -5.89
C ARG A 740 7.95 -10.01 -7.12
N LYS A 741 7.91 -11.32 -6.94
CA LYS A 741 8.11 -12.34 -7.98
C LYS A 741 7.02 -13.41 -7.90
N ALA A 742 6.47 -13.79 -9.04
CA ALA A 742 5.48 -14.84 -9.17
C ALA A 742 5.98 -15.96 -10.09
N GLN A 743 6.15 -17.15 -9.52
CA GLN A 743 6.54 -18.37 -10.23
C GLN A 743 5.30 -19.24 -10.47
N PHE A 744 4.82 -19.21 -11.71
CA PHE A 744 3.71 -20.00 -12.22
C PHE A 744 4.17 -21.04 -13.26
N ASN A 745 5.47 -21.30 -13.32
CA ASN A 745 6.05 -22.18 -14.34
C ASN A 745 5.49 -23.62 -14.22
N ASN A 746 5.04 -24.17 -15.35
CA ASN A 746 4.46 -25.52 -15.43
C ASN A 746 3.25 -25.75 -14.49
N CYS A 747 2.43 -24.72 -14.25
CA CYS A 747 1.23 -24.84 -13.41
C CYS A 747 0.01 -25.43 -14.15
N GLY A 748 0.04 -25.54 -15.47
CA GLY A 748 -1.12 -25.97 -16.28
C GLY A 748 -2.18 -24.88 -16.50
N LEU A 749 -1.79 -23.61 -16.37
CA LEU A 749 -2.66 -22.45 -16.60
C LEU A 749 -3.02 -22.28 -18.08
N ASN A 750 -4.13 -21.58 -18.33
CA ASN A 750 -4.66 -21.23 -19.65
C ASN A 750 -4.94 -19.72 -19.78
N GLU A 751 -5.48 -19.29 -20.91
CA GLU A 751 -5.72 -17.87 -21.23
C GLU A 751 -6.58 -17.11 -20.19
N LYS A 752 -7.41 -17.81 -19.40
CA LYS A 752 -8.22 -17.19 -18.33
C LYS A 752 -7.37 -16.66 -17.18
N CYS A 753 -6.22 -17.28 -16.90
CA CYS A 753 -5.30 -16.82 -15.86
C CYS A 753 -4.79 -15.40 -16.19
N CYS A 754 -4.64 -15.08 -17.48
CA CYS A 754 -4.11 -13.79 -17.92
C CYS A 754 -5.09 -12.65 -17.57
N ALA A 755 -6.40 -12.85 -17.74
CA ALA A 755 -7.41 -11.86 -17.35
C ALA A 755 -7.43 -11.58 -15.83
N ALA A 756 -7.09 -12.58 -15.01
CA ALA A 756 -6.94 -12.42 -13.56
C ALA A 756 -5.63 -11.70 -13.17
N LEU A 757 -4.52 -12.01 -13.84
CA LEU A 757 -3.24 -11.31 -13.63
C LEU A 757 -3.27 -9.87 -14.15
N VAL A 758 -4.10 -9.58 -15.15
CA VAL A 758 -4.35 -8.23 -15.68
C VAL A 758 -4.88 -7.27 -14.60
N SER A 759 -5.73 -7.71 -13.65
CA SER A 759 -6.18 -6.82 -12.57
C SER A 759 -5.05 -6.52 -11.56
N VAL A 760 -4.25 -7.53 -11.22
CA VAL A 760 -3.07 -7.38 -10.34
C VAL A 760 -2.02 -6.46 -10.97
N LEU A 761 -1.67 -6.66 -12.24
CA LEU A 761 -0.66 -5.87 -12.96
C LEU A 761 -1.10 -4.43 -13.27
N ARG A 762 -2.40 -4.12 -13.18
CA ARG A 762 -2.94 -2.75 -13.28
C ARG A 762 -3.05 -2.03 -11.94
N SER A 763 -2.90 -2.73 -10.81
CA SER A 763 -3.05 -2.11 -9.49
C SER A 763 -1.80 -1.35 -9.07
N GLU A 764 -1.95 -0.08 -8.69
CA GLU A 764 -0.87 0.75 -8.15
C GLU A 764 -0.23 0.13 -6.89
N SER A 765 -1.02 -0.62 -6.11
CA SER A 765 -0.61 -1.37 -4.92
C SER A 765 0.18 -2.65 -5.18
N SER A 766 0.41 -3.02 -6.45
CA SER A 766 1.10 -4.26 -6.81
C SER A 766 2.62 -4.14 -6.68
N ASN A 767 3.20 -5.05 -5.90
CA ASN A 767 4.64 -5.23 -5.74
C ASN A 767 5.27 -6.05 -6.86
N LEU A 768 4.48 -6.66 -7.75
CA LEU A 768 4.97 -7.60 -8.75
C LEU A 768 5.93 -6.91 -9.75
N ARG A 769 7.14 -7.49 -9.89
CA ARG A 769 8.22 -7.08 -10.81
C ARG A 769 8.64 -8.22 -11.74
N GLU A 770 8.65 -9.46 -11.26
CA GLU A 770 8.97 -10.64 -12.08
C GLU A 770 7.78 -11.60 -12.20
N LEU A 771 7.39 -11.93 -13.43
CA LEU A 771 6.32 -12.90 -13.72
C LEU A 771 6.85 -14.01 -14.62
N ASP A 772 6.94 -15.23 -14.08
CA ASP A 772 7.26 -16.44 -14.85
C ASP A 772 6.02 -17.29 -15.07
N LEU A 773 5.54 -17.30 -16.31
CA LEU A 773 4.39 -18.05 -16.81
C LEU A 773 4.80 -19.19 -17.74
N SER A 774 6.09 -19.54 -17.80
CA SER A 774 6.63 -20.53 -18.74
C SER A 774 5.98 -21.92 -18.61
N LYS A 775 5.85 -22.66 -19.71
CA LYS A 775 5.25 -24.01 -19.77
C LYS A 775 3.76 -24.05 -19.36
N ASN A 776 3.01 -23.00 -19.69
CA ASN A 776 1.54 -22.94 -19.55
C ASN A 776 0.91 -22.63 -20.91
N LYS A 777 -0.30 -23.15 -21.17
CA LYS A 777 -0.94 -23.05 -22.48
C LYS A 777 -1.74 -21.76 -22.62
N LEU A 778 -1.03 -20.63 -22.66
CA LEU A 778 -1.64 -19.30 -22.71
C LEU A 778 -2.09 -18.90 -24.12
N THR A 779 -1.37 -19.35 -25.14
CA THR A 779 -1.56 -18.99 -26.55
C THR A 779 -1.49 -17.47 -26.80
N ASP A 780 -1.71 -17.07 -28.05
CA ASP A 780 -1.75 -15.66 -28.45
C ASP A 780 -2.84 -14.86 -27.73
N THR A 781 -3.95 -15.49 -27.30
CA THR A 781 -5.04 -14.82 -26.59
C THR A 781 -4.63 -14.39 -25.18
N GLY A 782 -3.99 -15.26 -24.40
CA GLY A 782 -3.46 -14.93 -23.07
C GLY A 782 -2.37 -13.86 -23.15
N VAL A 783 -1.47 -13.97 -24.13
CA VAL A 783 -0.43 -12.96 -24.38
C VAL A 783 -1.01 -11.60 -24.75
N LYS A 784 -2.07 -11.55 -25.57
CA LYS A 784 -2.78 -10.32 -25.94
C LYS A 784 -3.44 -9.65 -24.73
N CYS A 785 -4.02 -10.44 -23.81
CA CYS A 785 -4.53 -9.93 -22.53
C CYS A 785 -3.43 -9.30 -21.66
N LEU A 786 -2.26 -9.95 -21.53
CA LEU A 786 -1.13 -9.39 -20.77
C LEU A 786 -0.54 -8.13 -21.43
N SER A 787 -0.46 -8.12 -22.76
CA SER A 787 0.07 -6.99 -23.54
C SER A 787 -0.69 -5.69 -23.27
N ALA A 788 -2.03 -5.75 -23.18
CA ALA A 788 -2.89 -4.61 -22.86
C ALA A 788 -2.67 -4.00 -21.45
N VAL A 789 -1.79 -4.57 -20.63
CA VAL A 789 -1.34 -3.98 -19.35
C VAL A 789 0.10 -3.48 -19.41
N LEU A 790 0.94 -4.00 -20.30
CA LEU A 790 2.20 -3.35 -20.65
C LEU A 790 1.97 -1.98 -21.33
N GLU A 791 0.76 -1.77 -21.89
CA GLU A 791 0.22 -0.47 -22.33
C GLU A 791 -0.15 0.50 -21.17
N ASN A 792 -0.15 0.06 -19.90
CA ASN A 792 -0.35 0.96 -18.75
C ASN A 792 1.00 1.56 -18.30
N PRO A 793 1.18 2.90 -18.27
CA PRO A 793 2.43 3.52 -17.79
C PRO A 793 2.74 3.20 -16.32
N HIS A 794 1.74 2.87 -15.50
CA HIS A 794 1.93 2.42 -14.11
C HIS A 794 2.26 0.92 -13.99
N CYS A 795 2.50 0.19 -15.09
CA CYS A 795 2.89 -1.22 -15.03
C CYS A 795 4.35 -1.36 -14.57
N LYS A 796 4.53 -1.89 -13.37
CA LYS A 796 5.84 -1.98 -12.69
C LYS A 796 6.66 -3.24 -13.07
N LEU A 797 6.25 -3.99 -14.10
CA LEU A 797 6.87 -5.28 -14.44
C LEU A 797 8.24 -5.10 -15.10
N GLU A 798 9.28 -5.67 -14.48
CA GLU A 798 10.68 -5.66 -14.93
C GLU A 798 11.05 -6.91 -15.73
N THR A 799 10.40 -8.06 -15.45
CA THR A 799 10.71 -9.34 -16.08
C THR A 799 9.45 -10.13 -16.44
N LEU A 800 9.38 -10.60 -17.68
CA LEU A 800 8.30 -11.44 -18.19
C LEU A 800 8.87 -12.69 -18.89
N ARG A 801 8.60 -13.87 -18.33
CA ARG A 801 9.02 -15.16 -18.90
C ARG A 801 7.79 -15.95 -19.37
N LEU A 802 7.76 -16.24 -20.67
CA LEU A 802 6.68 -16.89 -21.41
C LEU A 802 7.24 -18.08 -22.22
N CYS A 803 8.28 -18.74 -21.72
CA CYS A 803 8.98 -19.80 -22.44
C CYS A 803 8.08 -21.04 -22.58
N TYR A 804 7.91 -21.55 -23.81
CA TYR A 804 7.01 -22.66 -24.14
C TYR A 804 5.54 -22.42 -23.73
N CYS A 805 4.90 -21.42 -24.34
CA CYS A 805 3.53 -20.97 -24.02
C CYS A 805 2.51 -21.05 -25.18
N ASP A 806 2.84 -21.79 -26.25
CA ASP A 806 2.06 -21.87 -27.50
C ASP A 806 1.83 -20.50 -28.18
N VAL A 807 2.78 -19.57 -28.05
CA VAL A 807 2.73 -18.23 -28.69
C VAL A 807 3.20 -18.31 -30.16
N SER A 808 2.57 -17.53 -31.03
CA SER A 808 2.91 -17.36 -32.45
C SER A 808 3.33 -15.91 -32.78
N ASP A 809 3.43 -15.57 -34.06
CA ASP A 809 3.65 -14.19 -34.49
C ASP A 809 2.45 -13.26 -34.24
N GLU A 810 1.21 -13.76 -34.01
CA GLU A 810 0.10 -12.89 -33.58
C GLU A 810 0.32 -12.38 -32.14
N GLY A 811 0.59 -13.25 -31.17
CA GLY A 811 0.85 -12.85 -29.78
C GLY A 811 2.11 -12.00 -29.67
N CYS A 812 3.12 -12.28 -30.49
CA CYS A 812 4.30 -11.42 -30.63
C CYS A 812 3.95 -10.02 -31.16
N THR A 813 2.95 -9.90 -32.05
CA THR A 813 2.43 -8.60 -32.53
C THR A 813 1.79 -7.78 -31.40
N ALA A 814 1.06 -8.43 -30.49
CA ALA A 814 0.46 -7.77 -29.33
C ALA A 814 1.53 -7.22 -28.37
N LEU A 815 2.52 -8.05 -27.98
CA LEU A 815 3.64 -7.62 -27.15
C LEU A 815 4.43 -6.48 -27.79
N THR A 816 4.72 -6.59 -29.09
CA THR A 816 5.41 -5.54 -29.88
C THR A 816 4.66 -4.21 -29.80
N SER A 817 3.33 -4.23 -29.91
CA SER A 817 2.51 -3.01 -29.89
C SER A 817 2.60 -2.30 -28.55
N ALA A 818 2.43 -3.06 -27.45
CA ALA A 818 2.50 -2.53 -26.10
C ALA A 818 3.90 -1.97 -25.75
N LEU A 819 4.96 -2.72 -26.06
CA LEU A 819 6.35 -2.32 -25.79
C LEU A 819 6.86 -1.15 -26.65
N ARG A 820 6.14 -0.77 -27.72
CA ARG A 820 6.43 0.45 -28.50
C ARG A 820 5.73 1.69 -27.96
N LEU A 821 4.59 1.55 -27.27
CA LEU A 821 3.78 2.67 -26.80
C LEU A 821 4.27 3.25 -25.47
N ASN A 822 4.89 2.42 -24.61
CA ASN A 822 5.38 2.82 -23.29
C ASN A 822 6.90 2.72 -23.14
N SER A 823 7.47 3.56 -22.28
CA SER A 823 8.84 3.42 -21.75
C SER A 823 8.92 2.35 -20.65
N SER A 824 8.30 1.19 -20.91
CA SER A 824 8.08 0.09 -19.95
C SER A 824 9.32 -0.26 -19.14
N LEU A 825 9.17 -0.55 -17.85
CA LEU A 825 10.27 -0.97 -16.98
C LEU A 825 10.83 -2.38 -17.31
N LEU A 826 10.28 -3.06 -18.31
CA LEU A 826 10.68 -4.40 -18.74
C LEU A 826 12.15 -4.43 -19.22
N ARG A 827 13.01 -5.09 -18.44
CA ARG A 827 14.43 -5.36 -18.73
C ARG A 827 14.66 -6.77 -19.27
N GLU A 828 13.87 -7.76 -18.85
CA GLU A 828 14.01 -9.15 -19.29
C GLU A 828 12.73 -9.67 -19.97
N LEU A 829 12.89 -10.21 -21.18
CA LEU A 829 11.84 -10.91 -21.93
C LEU A 829 12.36 -12.27 -22.41
N ASP A 830 11.71 -13.35 -21.97
CA ASP A 830 11.96 -14.70 -22.46
C ASP A 830 10.72 -15.23 -23.20
N LEU A 831 10.86 -15.40 -24.52
CA LEU A 831 9.84 -15.98 -25.40
C LEU A 831 10.32 -17.30 -26.02
N SER A 832 11.36 -17.93 -25.47
CA SER A 832 11.95 -19.17 -25.98
C SER A 832 10.92 -20.29 -26.16
N ARG A 833 11.14 -21.21 -27.11
CA ARG A 833 10.27 -22.37 -27.38
C ARG A 833 8.84 -22.01 -27.81
N ASN A 834 8.66 -20.84 -28.42
CA ASN A 834 7.42 -20.41 -29.05
C ASN A 834 7.61 -20.27 -30.57
N LYS A 835 6.53 -20.43 -31.35
CA LYS A 835 6.58 -20.51 -32.83
C LYS A 835 6.54 -19.12 -33.47
N LEU A 836 7.45 -18.26 -33.04
CA LEU A 836 7.52 -16.85 -33.44
C LEU A 836 7.89 -16.68 -34.91
N ARG A 837 8.82 -17.52 -35.41
CA ARG A 837 9.39 -17.42 -36.77
C ARG A 837 10.01 -16.05 -37.06
N ASP A 838 10.47 -15.87 -38.29
CA ASP A 838 11.04 -14.60 -38.76
C ASP A 838 10.02 -13.45 -38.73
N SER A 839 8.72 -13.73 -38.95
CA SER A 839 7.66 -12.72 -38.91
C SER A 839 7.43 -12.15 -37.50
N GLY A 840 7.48 -12.98 -36.45
CA GLY A 840 7.42 -12.52 -35.06
C GLY A 840 8.66 -11.71 -34.67
N VAL A 841 9.86 -12.24 -34.96
CA VAL A 841 11.13 -11.55 -34.65
C VAL A 841 11.24 -10.19 -35.35
N LYS A 842 10.82 -10.09 -36.62
CA LYS A 842 10.82 -8.85 -37.40
C LYS A 842 9.91 -7.77 -36.82
N ARG A 843 8.85 -8.16 -36.09
CA ARG A 843 8.00 -7.22 -35.32
C ARG A 843 8.68 -6.82 -34.01
N LEU A 844 9.20 -7.77 -33.26
CA LEU A 844 9.91 -7.52 -31.99
C LEU A 844 11.16 -6.63 -32.20
N SER A 845 11.81 -6.72 -33.36
CA SER A 845 12.92 -5.85 -33.78
C SER A 845 12.53 -4.36 -33.75
N ALA A 846 11.29 -4.03 -34.13
CA ALA A 846 10.78 -2.65 -34.11
C ALA A 846 10.47 -2.11 -32.68
N VAL A 847 10.63 -2.94 -31.64
CA VAL A 847 10.74 -2.49 -30.24
C VAL A 847 12.16 -2.04 -29.93
N LEU A 848 13.16 -2.81 -30.37
CA LEU A 848 14.58 -2.56 -30.09
C LEU A 848 15.10 -1.33 -30.85
N GLU A 849 14.55 -1.03 -32.02
CA GLU A 849 14.78 0.22 -32.77
C GLU A 849 14.36 1.50 -32.00
N ASN A 850 13.52 1.38 -30.96
CA ASN A 850 13.12 2.52 -30.14
C ASN A 850 14.25 2.94 -29.18
N PRO A 851 14.79 4.18 -29.25
CA PRO A 851 15.84 4.65 -28.34
C PRO A 851 15.43 4.68 -26.86
N HIS A 852 14.12 4.61 -26.55
CA HIS A 852 13.60 4.51 -25.20
C HIS A 852 13.42 3.06 -24.70
N CYS A 853 13.84 2.05 -25.47
CA CYS A 853 13.80 0.65 -25.05
C CYS A 853 14.74 0.41 -23.85
N LYS A 854 14.22 -0.25 -22.81
CA LYS A 854 14.95 -0.60 -21.57
C LYS A 854 15.34 -2.08 -21.48
N LEU A 855 15.15 -2.85 -22.55
CA LEU A 855 15.40 -4.29 -22.54
C LEU A 855 16.91 -4.58 -22.50
N GLU A 856 17.36 -5.20 -21.41
CA GLU A 856 18.75 -5.61 -21.18
C GLU A 856 18.96 -7.10 -21.54
N THR A 857 17.91 -7.93 -21.46
CA THR A 857 17.95 -9.37 -21.71
C THR A 857 16.83 -9.82 -22.63
N LEU A 858 17.19 -10.49 -23.74
CA LEU A 858 16.25 -11.08 -24.69
C LEU A 858 16.60 -12.54 -24.97
N ARG A 859 15.65 -13.46 -24.70
CA ARG A 859 15.82 -14.89 -25.00
C ARG A 859 14.73 -15.38 -25.98
N LEU A 860 15.20 -15.91 -27.10
CA LEU A 860 14.41 -16.40 -28.24
C LEU A 860 14.91 -17.79 -28.68
N ARG A 861 15.34 -18.61 -27.73
CA ARG A 861 15.89 -19.95 -27.99
C ARG A 861 14.82 -20.87 -28.58
N GLU A 862 15.15 -21.66 -29.60
CA GLU A 862 14.26 -22.66 -30.22
C GLU A 862 12.92 -22.03 -30.70
N CYS A 863 12.96 -20.94 -31.47
CA CYS A 863 11.80 -20.12 -31.88
C CYS A 863 11.46 -20.17 -33.39
N ASP A 864 11.96 -21.17 -34.12
CA ASP A 864 11.84 -21.33 -35.59
C ASP A 864 12.41 -20.13 -36.40
N ILE A 865 13.44 -19.46 -35.88
CA ILE A 865 14.08 -18.29 -36.53
C ILE A 865 15.11 -18.77 -37.58
N SER A 866 15.19 -18.07 -38.71
CA SER A 866 16.19 -18.28 -39.79
C SER A 866 17.18 -17.11 -39.89
N ASP A 867 17.99 -17.09 -40.95
CA ASP A 867 18.85 -15.96 -41.29
C ASP A 867 18.07 -14.67 -41.62
N GLU A 868 16.80 -14.71 -42.06
CA GLU A 868 16.01 -13.48 -42.29
C GLU A 868 15.65 -12.77 -40.97
N GLY A 869 15.07 -13.50 -40.00
CA GLY A 869 14.72 -12.94 -38.69
C GLY A 869 15.96 -12.49 -37.92
N CYS A 870 17.07 -13.22 -38.07
CA CYS A 870 18.37 -12.83 -37.54
C CYS A 870 18.88 -11.50 -38.14
N ALA A 871 18.74 -11.31 -39.45
CA ALA A 871 19.12 -10.06 -40.12
C ALA A 871 18.22 -8.87 -39.70
N ALA A 872 16.91 -9.10 -39.49
CA ALA A 872 16.00 -8.09 -38.97
C ALA A 872 16.40 -7.64 -37.55
N LEU A 873 16.64 -8.61 -36.65
CA LEU A 873 17.09 -8.36 -35.28
C LEU A 873 18.43 -7.61 -35.25
N THR A 874 19.37 -8.02 -36.10
CA THR A 874 20.67 -7.35 -36.30
C THR A 874 20.49 -5.88 -36.69
N SER A 875 19.57 -5.59 -37.62
CA SER A 875 19.37 -4.22 -38.11
C SER A 875 18.86 -3.29 -37.00
N ALA A 876 17.97 -3.80 -36.14
CA ALA A 876 17.49 -3.07 -34.97
C ALA A 876 18.61 -2.80 -33.96
N LEU A 877 19.37 -3.83 -33.57
CA LEU A 877 20.47 -3.72 -32.62
C LEU A 877 21.61 -2.82 -33.12
N ARG A 878 21.86 -2.75 -34.43
CA ARG A 878 22.83 -1.81 -35.01
C ARG A 878 22.33 -0.37 -34.96
N SER A 879 21.02 -0.16 -35.04
CA SER A 879 20.38 1.17 -34.97
C SER A 879 20.30 1.70 -33.53
N ASN A 880 20.23 0.81 -32.54
CA ASN A 880 20.23 1.14 -31.12
C ASN A 880 21.12 0.19 -30.29
N PRO A 881 22.46 0.32 -30.36
CA PRO A 881 23.41 -0.66 -29.81
C PRO A 881 23.61 -0.60 -28.28
N SER A 882 23.04 0.42 -27.63
CA SER A 882 23.45 0.88 -26.29
C SER A 882 22.71 0.25 -25.10
N HIS A 883 21.86 -0.77 -25.29
CA HIS A 883 20.90 -1.22 -24.28
C HIS A 883 20.98 -2.72 -23.94
N LEU A 884 20.99 -3.60 -24.96
CA LEU A 884 20.97 -5.05 -24.74
C LEU A 884 22.32 -5.58 -24.22
N ARG A 885 22.29 -6.38 -23.16
CA ARG A 885 23.43 -7.08 -22.53
C ARG A 885 23.44 -8.57 -22.82
N GLU A 886 22.29 -9.23 -22.79
CA GLU A 886 22.16 -10.67 -23.00
C GLU A 886 21.25 -10.98 -24.20
N LEU A 887 21.77 -11.77 -25.14
CA LEU A 887 21.02 -12.31 -26.27
C LEU A 887 21.21 -13.82 -26.38
N ASP A 888 20.11 -14.58 -26.28
CA ASP A 888 20.09 -16.02 -26.54
C ASP A 888 19.22 -16.33 -27.77
N LEU A 889 19.86 -16.82 -28.83
CA LEU A 889 19.23 -17.29 -30.07
C LEU A 889 19.46 -18.79 -30.31
N SER A 890 19.88 -19.54 -29.28
CA SER A 890 20.25 -20.95 -29.40
C SER A 890 19.14 -21.81 -30.02
N GLY A 891 19.48 -22.85 -30.78
CA GLY A 891 18.51 -23.78 -31.38
C GLY A 891 17.70 -23.21 -32.56
N ASN A 892 18.09 -22.06 -33.11
CA ASN A 892 17.50 -21.48 -34.32
C ASN A 892 18.41 -21.68 -35.54
N LYS A 893 17.85 -21.72 -36.75
CA LYS A 893 18.58 -22.07 -37.99
C LYS A 893 19.25 -20.83 -38.62
N LEU A 894 20.09 -20.16 -37.83
CA LEU A 894 20.72 -18.88 -38.18
C LEU A 894 21.76 -19.01 -39.28
N ARG A 895 22.48 -20.14 -39.35
CA ARG A 895 23.58 -20.40 -40.29
C ARG A 895 24.71 -19.35 -40.22
N ASP A 896 25.69 -19.49 -41.10
CA ASP A 896 26.77 -18.52 -41.25
C ASP A 896 26.29 -17.14 -41.73
N SER A 897 25.20 -17.08 -42.50
CA SER A 897 24.57 -15.84 -42.96
C SER A 897 24.02 -14.99 -41.81
N GLY A 898 23.24 -15.58 -40.89
CA GLY A 898 22.72 -14.88 -39.71
C GLY A 898 23.83 -14.44 -38.75
N VAL A 899 24.84 -15.29 -38.52
CA VAL A 899 26.01 -14.92 -37.68
C VAL A 899 26.83 -13.79 -38.31
N LYS A 900 27.00 -13.79 -39.63
CA LYS A 900 27.66 -12.70 -40.36
C LYS A 900 26.87 -11.38 -40.26
N CYS A 901 25.55 -11.42 -40.14
CA CYS A 901 24.76 -10.25 -39.77
C CYS A 901 25.09 -9.79 -38.34
N LEU A 902 24.94 -10.67 -37.33
CA LEU A 902 25.21 -10.34 -35.91
C LEU A 902 26.62 -9.80 -35.67
N SER A 903 27.61 -10.27 -36.44
CA SER A 903 29.00 -9.78 -36.40
C SER A 903 29.08 -8.25 -36.54
N ALA A 904 28.28 -7.66 -37.43
CA ALA A 904 28.24 -6.20 -37.66
C ALA A 904 27.57 -5.40 -36.52
N VAL A 905 26.99 -6.06 -35.51
CA VAL A 905 26.56 -5.42 -34.24
C VAL A 905 27.72 -5.41 -33.25
N LEU A 906 28.50 -6.49 -33.17
CA LEU A 906 29.68 -6.58 -32.28
C LEU A 906 30.82 -5.66 -32.74
N GLU A 907 30.97 -5.43 -34.05
CA GLU A 907 31.89 -4.42 -34.62
C GLU A 907 31.56 -2.98 -34.17
N ASN A 908 30.35 -2.71 -33.70
CA ASN A 908 29.96 -1.36 -33.27
C ASN A 908 30.58 -1.03 -31.89
N PRO A 909 31.40 0.03 -31.76
CA PRO A 909 32.08 0.37 -30.49
C PRO A 909 31.12 0.80 -29.36
N HIS A 910 29.84 1.04 -29.68
CA HIS A 910 28.80 1.34 -28.69
C HIS A 910 27.99 0.10 -28.25
N CYS A 911 28.31 -1.09 -28.77
CA CYS A 911 27.68 -2.35 -28.36
C CYS A 911 27.98 -2.66 -26.89
N LYS A 912 26.94 -2.99 -26.11
CA LYS A 912 27.05 -3.37 -24.69
C LYS A 912 26.73 -4.85 -24.42
N LEU A 913 26.74 -5.69 -25.44
CA LEU A 913 26.40 -7.11 -25.29
C LEU A 913 27.50 -7.84 -24.50
N GLU A 914 27.18 -8.24 -23.26
CA GLU A 914 28.09 -8.97 -22.38
C GLU A 914 27.93 -10.50 -22.54
N THR A 915 26.77 -10.97 -23.01
CA THR A 915 26.47 -12.40 -23.20
C THR A 915 25.79 -12.66 -24.55
N LEU A 916 26.37 -13.58 -25.33
CA LEU A 916 25.83 -14.05 -26.61
C LEU A 916 25.79 -15.60 -26.64
N ARG A 917 24.60 -16.17 -26.77
CA ARG A 917 24.41 -17.63 -26.89
C ARG A 917 23.80 -18.00 -28.25
N LEU A 918 24.55 -18.83 -28.98
CA LEU A 918 24.29 -19.30 -30.34
C LEU A 918 24.48 -20.83 -30.42
N CYS A 919 24.15 -21.53 -29.33
CA CYS A 919 24.30 -22.98 -29.24
C CYS A 919 23.33 -23.68 -30.22
N TYR A 920 23.79 -24.69 -30.96
CA TYR A 920 22.99 -25.44 -31.96
C TYR A 920 22.31 -24.54 -33.01
N CYS A 921 23.09 -23.68 -33.68
CA CYS A 921 22.59 -22.69 -34.66
C CYS A 921 22.95 -22.97 -36.14
N ASP A 922 23.47 -24.17 -36.41
CA ASP A 922 24.00 -24.62 -37.71
C ASP A 922 25.15 -23.75 -38.27
N ILE A 923 25.99 -23.23 -37.37
CA ILE A 923 27.15 -22.38 -37.68
C ILE A 923 28.34 -23.26 -38.09
N SER A 924 29.13 -22.82 -39.07
CA SER A 924 30.36 -23.48 -39.50
C SER A 924 31.61 -22.68 -39.12
N GLY A 925 32.79 -23.09 -39.62
CA GLY A 925 34.01 -22.30 -39.50
C GLY A 925 33.92 -20.91 -40.17
N GLU A 926 33.02 -20.70 -41.14
CA GLU A 926 32.88 -19.40 -41.84
C GLU A 926 32.13 -18.35 -40.98
N GLY A 927 31.00 -18.70 -40.38
CA GLY A 927 30.30 -17.83 -39.44
C GLY A 927 31.13 -17.56 -38.18
N CYS A 928 31.90 -18.56 -37.74
CA CYS A 928 32.89 -18.38 -36.68
C CYS A 928 33.98 -17.37 -37.08
N ALA A 929 34.49 -17.41 -38.31
CA ALA A 929 35.46 -16.44 -38.82
C ALA A 929 34.90 -15.00 -38.85
N ALA A 930 33.64 -14.82 -39.23
CA ALA A 930 32.97 -13.52 -39.18
C ALA A 930 32.86 -12.99 -37.74
N LEU A 931 32.35 -13.81 -36.82
CA LEU A 931 32.15 -13.46 -35.41
C LEU A 931 33.47 -13.10 -34.71
N THR A 932 34.53 -13.87 -34.98
CA THR A 932 35.86 -13.64 -34.41
C THR A 932 36.58 -12.45 -35.03
N SER A 933 36.34 -12.14 -36.31
CA SER A 933 36.79 -10.89 -36.93
C SER A 933 36.19 -9.68 -36.19
N ALA A 934 34.88 -9.71 -35.95
CA ALA A 934 34.18 -8.66 -35.19
C ALA A 934 34.75 -8.49 -33.78
N LEU A 935 34.88 -9.59 -33.02
CA LEU A 935 35.45 -9.58 -31.67
C LEU A 935 36.93 -9.15 -31.63
N ARG A 936 37.71 -9.34 -32.69
CA ARG A 936 39.07 -8.78 -32.78
C ARG A 936 39.08 -7.27 -33.02
N SER A 937 38.06 -6.72 -33.68
CA SER A 937 37.92 -5.26 -33.90
C SER A 937 37.44 -4.53 -32.63
N ASN A 938 36.58 -5.17 -31.84
CA ASN A 938 35.99 -4.64 -30.61
C ASN A 938 36.06 -5.69 -29.47
N PRO A 939 37.24 -5.93 -28.88
CA PRO A 939 37.46 -7.03 -27.93
C PRO A 939 36.92 -6.76 -26.51
N SER A 940 36.42 -5.55 -26.24
CA SER A 940 36.33 -4.99 -24.89
C SER A 940 34.94 -5.04 -24.23
N HIS A 941 33.96 -5.74 -24.82
CA HIS A 941 32.57 -5.80 -24.34
C HIS A 941 32.09 -7.21 -23.95
N LEU A 942 32.23 -8.22 -24.83
CA LEU A 942 31.68 -9.57 -24.61
C LEU A 942 32.43 -10.34 -23.50
N ARG A 943 31.67 -11.00 -22.62
CA ARG A 943 32.16 -11.84 -21.50
C ARG A 943 31.80 -13.31 -21.64
N GLU A 944 30.59 -13.62 -22.10
CA GLU A 944 30.12 -15.00 -22.30
C GLU A 944 29.81 -15.25 -23.77
N LEU A 945 30.43 -16.30 -24.34
CA LEU A 945 30.14 -16.78 -25.69
C LEU A 945 29.87 -18.29 -25.65
N ASP A 946 28.66 -18.69 -26.09
CA ASP A 946 28.31 -20.09 -26.28
C ASP A 946 28.08 -20.38 -27.77
N LEU A 947 28.97 -21.20 -28.36
CA LEU A 947 28.90 -21.70 -29.73
C LEU A 947 28.77 -23.24 -29.78
N SER A 948 28.39 -23.87 -28.66
CA SER A 948 28.29 -25.33 -28.55
C SER A 948 27.33 -25.93 -29.59
N TRP A 949 27.51 -27.22 -29.93
CA TRP A 949 26.68 -27.97 -30.88
C TRP A 949 26.62 -27.38 -32.31
N ASN A 950 27.66 -26.63 -32.70
CA ASN A 950 27.86 -26.10 -34.05
C ASN A 950 29.03 -26.79 -34.79
N LYS A 951 29.07 -26.71 -36.11
CA LYS A 951 30.03 -27.42 -36.98
C LYS A 951 31.32 -26.62 -37.20
N LEU A 952 31.87 -26.05 -36.12
CA LEU A 952 32.99 -25.09 -36.18
C LEU A 952 34.27 -25.72 -36.71
N ARG A 953 34.57 -26.96 -36.28
CA ARG A 953 35.83 -27.69 -36.52
C ARG A 953 37.07 -26.91 -36.06
N ASP A 954 38.23 -27.52 -36.29
CA ASP A 954 39.54 -26.98 -35.92
C ASP A 954 39.84 -25.60 -36.51
N SER A 955 39.34 -25.33 -37.72
CA SER A 955 39.44 -24.01 -38.36
C SER A 955 38.69 -22.92 -37.58
N GLY A 956 37.48 -23.20 -37.06
CA GLY A 956 36.74 -22.27 -36.22
C GLY A 956 37.46 -21.94 -34.91
N VAL A 957 38.02 -22.95 -34.23
CA VAL A 957 38.76 -22.77 -32.97
C VAL A 957 40.04 -21.97 -33.18
N LYS A 958 40.72 -22.15 -34.31
CA LYS A 958 41.91 -21.36 -34.67
C LYS A 958 41.62 -19.86 -34.74
N TYR A 959 40.44 -19.45 -35.23
CA TYR A 959 40.05 -18.04 -35.21
C TYR A 959 39.69 -17.53 -33.80
N LEU A 960 39.00 -18.35 -32.98
CA LEU A 960 38.71 -18.02 -31.57
C LEU A 960 39.99 -17.85 -30.73
N SER A 961 41.02 -18.66 -31.02
CA SER A 961 42.34 -18.55 -30.40
C SER A 961 42.96 -17.16 -30.62
N ALA A 962 42.86 -16.63 -31.85
CA ALA A 962 43.32 -15.28 -32.20
C ALA A 962 42.46 -14.13 -31.64
N VAL A 963 41.30 -14.43 -31.02
CA VAL A 963 40.56 -13.47 -30.16
C VAL A 963 41.14 -13.49 -28.75
N LEU A 964 41.44 -14.67 -28.20
CA LEU A 964 41.96 -14.85 -26.85
C LEU A 964 43.42 -14.37 -26.69
N GLU A 965 44.22 -14.42 -27.76
CA GLU A 965 45.56 -13.80 -27.81
C GLU A 965 45.53 -12.26 -27.67
N ASN A 966 44.38 -11.61 -27.90
CA ASN A 966 44.26 -10.15 -27.79
C ASN A 966 44.27 -9.72 -26.30
N PRO A 967 45.21 -8.88 -25.85
CA PRO A 967 45.32 -8.46 -24.45
C PRO A 967 44.14 -7.59 -23.97
N HIS A 968 43.26 -7.14 -24.86
CA HIS A 968 42.04 -6.40 -24.52
C HIS A 968 40.77 -7.28 -24.50
N CYS A 969 40.88 -8.58 -24.75
CA CYS A 969 39.77 -9.53 -24.72
C CYS A 969 39.25 -9.74 -23.29
N LYS A 970 37.95 -9.50 -23.08
CA LYS A 970 37.28 -9.65 -21.77
C LYS A 970 36.47 -10.93 -21.59
N LEU A 971 36.64 -11.92 -22.47
CA LEU A 971 35.86 -13.15 -22.42
C LEU A 971 36.18 -13.94 -21.12
N GLU A 972 35.18 -14.11 -20.27
CA GLU A 972 35.25 -14.84 -18.99
C GLU A 972 34.75 -16.29 -19.13
N THR A 973 33.85 -16.56 -20.09
CA THR A 973 33.27 -17.89 -20.37
C THR A 973 33.22 -18.16 -21.88
N LEU A 974 33.75 -19.32 -22.29
CA LEU A 974 33.69 -19.83 -23.66
C LEU A 974 33.19 -21.28 -23.68
N ARG A 975 32.07 -21.54 -24.36
CA ARG A 975 31.54 -22.90 -24.52
C ARG A 975 31.53 -23.33 -25.98
N LEU A 976 32.17 -24.48 -26.20
CA LEU A 976 32.46 -25.13 -27.48
C LEU A 976 32.17 -26.63 -27.39
N CYS A 977 31.19 -27.02 -26.57
CA CYS A 977 30.79 -28.41 -26.37
C CYS A 977 30.27 -29.00 -27.69
N TYR A 978 30.73 -30.20 -28.07
CA TYR A 978 30.36 -30.87 -29.32
C TYR A 978 30.51 -29.98 -30.59
N CYS A 979 31.69 -29.38 -30.78
CA CYS A 979 31.99 -28.49 -31.91
C CYS A 979 32.79 -29.16 -33.07
N GLY A 980 33.10 -30.45 -32.94
CA GLY A 980 33.90 -31.21 -33.90
C GLY A 980 35.41 -30.88 -33.84
N ILE A 981 35.92 -30.61 -32.64
CA ILE A 981 37.29 -30.17 -32.37
C ILE A 981 38.20 -31.39 -32.14
N SER A 982 39.39 -31.38 -32.73
CA SER A 982 40.48 -32.33 -32.49
C SER A 982 41.64 -31.67 -31.74
N ASP A 983 42.66 -32.46 -31.37
CA ASP A 983 43.93 -31.95 -30.83
C ASP A 983 44.55 -30.84 -31.72
N GLU A 984 44.38 -30.88 -33.05
CA GLU A 984 44.97 -29.90 -33.97
C GLU A 984 44.31 -28.53 -33.86
N GLY A 985 42.98 -28.48 -33.69
CA GLY A 985 42.26 -27.23 -33.41
C GLY A 985 42.42 -26.75 -31.98
N CYS A 986 42.70 -27.66 -31.04
CA CYS A 986 42.85 -27.32 -29.63
C CYS A 986 44.24 -26.80 -29.26
N ALA A 987 45.32 -27.26 -29.91
CA ALA A 987 46.68 -26.78 -29.61
C ALA A 987 46.86 -25.25 -29.78
N PRO A 988 46.29 -24.57 -30.80
CA PRO A 988 46.24 -23.11 -30.87
C PRO A 988 45.52 -22.46 -29.67
N LEU A 989 44.43 -23.05 -29.21
CA LEU A 989 43.65 -22.56 -28.06
C LEU A 989 44.44 -22.69 -26.76
N THR A 990 45.08 -23.84 -26.55
CA THR A 990 46.03 -24.08 -25.46
C THR A 990 47.20 -23.10 -25.50
N SER A 991 47.71 -22.75 -26.69
CA SER A 991 48.78 -21.77 -26.86
C SER A 991 48.32 -20.35 -26.50
N ALA A 992 47.18 -19.91 -27.03
CA ALA A 992 46.59 -18.59 -26.76
C ALA A 992 46.39 -18.34 -25.25
N LEU A 993 45.87 -19.36 -24.54
CA LEU A 993 45.63 -19.30 -23.09
C LEU A 993 46.90 -19.38 -22.23
N ARG A 994 48.06 -19.73 -22.81
CA ARG A 994 49.38 -19.62 -22.16
C ARG A 994 50.06 -18.28 -22.44
N SER A 995 49.97 -17.78 -23.67
CA SER A 995 50.62 -16.53 -24.08
C SER A 995 49.91 -15.29 -23.54
N ASN A 996 48.58 -15.32 -23.52
CA ASN A 996 47.74 -14.41 -22.76
C ASN A 996 46.98 -15.23 -21.70
N PRO A 997 47.36 -15.19 -20.40
CA PRO A 997 46.57 -15.78 -19.32
C PRO A 997 45.29 -14.95 -19.13
N SER A 998 44.35 -15.17 -20.04
CA SER A 998 43.18 -14.34 -20.30
C SER A 998 42.22 -14.25 -19.11
N HIS A 999 41.24 -13.36 -19.20
CA HIS A 999 40.15 -13.29 -18.23
C HIS A 999 39.24 -14.54 -18.20
N LEU A 1000 39.47 -15.51 -19.09
CA LEU A 1000 38.71 -16.76 -19.18
C LEU A 1000 38.81 -17.58 -17.88
N ARG A 1001 37.67 -17.90 -17.30
CA ARG A 1001 37.49 -18.72 -16.08
C ARG A 1001 36.82 -20.04 -16.40
N GLU A 1002 35.88 -20.05 -17.34
CA GLU A 1002 35.14 -21.22 -17.80
C GLU A 1002 35.46 -21.55 -19.26
N LEU A 1003 35.84 -22.81 -19.50
CA LEU A 1003 36.04 -23.37 -20.84
C LEU A 1003 35.38 -24.74 -20.91
N ASP A 1004 34.36 -24.87 -21.76
CA ASP A 1004 33.68 -26.15 -22.02
C ASP A 1004 34.02 -26.66 -23.41
N LEU A 1005 34.88 -27.68 -23.47
CA LEU A 1005 35.26 -28.44 -24.67
C LEU A 1005 34.72 -29.88 -24.63
N SER A 1006 33.75 -30.18 -23.74
CA SER A 1006 33.22 -31.54 -23.59
C SER A 1006 32.61 -32.08 -24.89
N TRP A 1007 32.59 -33.40 -25.05
CA TRP A 1007 32.10 -34.09 -26.25
C TRP A 1007 32.85 -33.76 -27.56
N ASN A 1008 34.08 -33.23 -27.47
CA ASN A 1008 35.00 -33.13 -28.61
C ASN A 1008 36.02 -34.28 -28.64
N THR A 1009 36.68 -34.45 -29.78
CA THR A 1009 37.63 -35.55 -30.06
C THR A 1009 39.06 -35.23 -29.60
N LEU A 1010 39.23 -34.99 -28.30
CA LEU A 1010 40.52 -34.66 -27.67
C LEU A 1010 41.17 -35.89 -27.02
N ARG A 1011 42.47 -36.13 -27.25
CA ARG A 1011 43.25 -37.20 -26.60
C ARG A 1011 43.75 -36.78 -25.22
N ASP A 1012 44.03 -37.76 -24.36
CA ASP A 1012 44.53 -37.56 -22.99
C ASP A 1012 45.80 -36.69 -22.89
N SER A 1013 46.63 -36.67 -23.94
CA SER A 1013 47.79 -35.79 -24.04
C SER A 1013 47.40 -34.31 -24.01
N GLU A 1014 46.41 -33.92 -24.83
CA GLU A 1014 45.97 -32.53 -24.90
C GLU A 1014 45.06 -32.17 -23.73
N LYS A 1015 44.25 -33.11 -23.24
CA LYS A 1015 43.50 -32.94 -21.99
C LYS A 1015 44.41 -32.61 -20.81
N LYS A 1016 45.58 -33.27 -20.70
CA LYS A 1016 46.61 -32.93 -19.70
C LYS A 1016 47.22 -31.55 -19.90
N GLN A 1017 47.38 -31.08 -21.15
CA GLN A 1017 47.82 -29.71 -21.41
C GLN A 1017 46.78 -28.69 -20.92
N LEU A 1018 45.51 -28.90 -21.23
CA LEU A 1018 44.42 -28.01 -20.82
C LEU A 1018 44.26 -27.96 -19.29
N PHE A 1019 44.33 -29.11 -18.61
CA PHE A 1019 44.34 -29.14 -17.13
C PHE A 1019 45.53 -28.35 -16.52
N SER A 1020 46.68 -28.26 -17.21
CA SER A 1020 47.82 -27.47 -16.72
C SER A 1020 47.58 -25.95 -16.71
N LEU A 1021 46.53 -25.46 -17.39
CA LEU A 1021 46.14 -24.04 -17.42
C LEU A 1021 45.45 -23.57 -16.13
N LYS A 1022 44.95 -24.49 -15.30
CA LYS A 1022 44.28 -24.20 -14.01
C LYS A 1022 43.10 -23.22 -14.10
N LEU A 1023 42.35 -23.26 -15.20
CA LEU A 1023 41.06 -22.55 -15.33
C LEU A 1023 40.10 -22.99 -14.22
N GLN A 1024 39.24 -22.07 -13.77
CA GLN A 1024 38.34 -22.30 -12.62
C GLN A 1024 37.30 -23.40 -12.90
N ASN A 1025 36.73 -23.41 -14.12
CA ASN A 1025 35.73 -24.37 -14.57
C ASN A 1025 36.11 -24.90 -15.96
N LEU A 1026 36.92 -25.97 -15.99
CA LEU A 1026 37.31 -26.65 -17.23
C LEU A 1026 36.53 -27.96 -17.42
N ARG A 1027 35.97 -28.17 -18.61
CA ARG A 1027 35.29 -29.42 -19.02
C ARG A 1027 35.83 -29.91 -20.36
N LEU A 1028 36.06 -31.22 -20.47
CA LEU A 1028 36.81 -31.90 -21.55
C LEU A 1028 36.18 -33.24 -21.92
#